data_AF-A0A067FLL5-F1
#
_entry.id   AF-A0A067FLL5-F1
#
_cell.length_a   1.000
_cell.length_b   1.000
_cell.length_c   1.000
_cell.angle_alpha   90.00
_cell.angle_beta   90.00
_cell.angle_gamma   90.00
#
_symmetry.space_group_name_H-M   'P 1'
#
loop_
_entity.id
_entity.type
_entity.pdbx_description
1 polymer ?
#
loop_
_entity_poly.entity_id
_entity_poly.type
_entity_poly.pdbx_seq_one_letter_code
_entity_poly.pdbx_strand_id
1 'polypeptide(L)'
;MAHYYPSILPCGHFLFKGATGVPSARSTSASVQPLTEEVEDKSQDFPSSGDSIRKRFLDFYASRGHKVLPSASLVPEDPTVLLTIAGMLQFKPIFLGKVPRQVPRAATSQRCIRTNDVENVGRTSRHHTFFEMLGNFSFGDYFKKEAIQWAWEFSTVEFGLPANRLWISVYEDDDEAFEIWNKEVGVPVEHIKRMGADDNFWNSGATGPCGPCSEIYYDFHPDRGCSDVDLGDDTRFIEFYNLVFMQYNKKDDGSLEPLKQKNIDTGLGLERIARILQKVPNNYETDLIFPIIKKASELANVSYAQSNDRTNLNLKIIGDHLRAIVYLLSDGVFPSNIGRGYVVRRLIRRAVRTGRLLGIKGDGRGNLEGAFLPSIAEKAIELSTHIDSDVKAREQRILEELKREELRFVQTLERGEKLLDQMLADALSRTRESGSVPRLSGQDAFLLYDTFGFPVEITKEVAEEHGVSVDMKGFDIEMENQRRQSQAAHNAVKLSVDDSADLAEKIPDTEFLGYDTLSAKAIVESLLVNGKPVIKVSKGSDVEVLLNRTPFYAESGGQIGDYGFLYVTQGTNQQTAVVEVKDVKKSLGSVFVHKGTIREGVLEVGREVEAIVDPKLRQRAKVHHTATHLLQAALKKVIGQETSQAGSLVAFDRLRFDFNFHRPLLDTELEEIERLINGWIGDANLLQTKVMALDDAKRAGAIAMFGEKYGEQVKISSKM
;
A
#
# COMPACT_ATOMS: atom_id res chain seq x y z
N MET A 1 -55.59 -70.05 -18.29
CA MET A 1 -55.74 -69.68 -19.72
C MET A 1 -54.37 -69.21 -20.17
N ALA A 2 -53.53 -70.12 -20.66
CA ALA A 2 -53.40 -70.51 -22.07
C ALA A 2 -52.62 -69.43 -22.83
N HIS A 3 -51.44 -69.59 -23.42
CA HIS A 3 -50.53 -70.68 -23.81
C HIS A 3 -49.09 -70.08 -23.78
N TYR A 4 -47.95 -70.75 -23.59
CA TYR A 4 -47.34 -71.86 -24.34
C TYR A 4 -46.20 -72.51 -23.51
N TYR A 5 -46.03 -73.82 -23.69
CA TYR A 5 -45.12 -74.73 -22.98
C TYR A 5 -43.70 -74.82 -23.61
N PRO A 6 -42.75 -75.53 -22.96
CA PRO A 6 -41.29 -75.56 -23.18
C PRO A 6 -40.76 -76.89 -23.79
N SER A 7 -39.43 -77.06 -23.92
CA SER A 7 -38.71 -78.34 -24.18
C SER A 7 -37.24 -78.14 -23.78
N ILE A 8 -36.58 -78.78 -22.80
CA ILE A 8 -36.25 -80.18 -22.46
C ILE A 8 -35.56 -80.97 -23.59
N LEU A 9 -34.30 -81.39 -23.34
CA LEU A 9 -33.69 -82.73 -23.59
C LEU A 9 -32.18 -82.75 -23.16
N PRO A 10 -31.51 -83.91 -22.95
CA PRO A 10 -30.74 -84.19 -21.72
C PRO A 10 -29.33 -84.83 -21.92
N CYS A 11 -28.70 -85.21 -20.79
CA CYS A 11 -27.77 -86.35 -20.57
C CYS A 11 -26.26 -86.29 -20.94
N GLY A 12 -25.43 -86.61 -19.93
CA GLY A 12 -24.06 -87.16 -20.02
C GLY A 12 -23.14 -86.65 -18.88
N HIS A 13 -23.07 -87.27 -17.69
CA HIS A 13 -22.00 -88.22 -17.22
C HIS A 13 -20.56 -87.66 -17.39
N PHE A 14 -19.61 -87.65 -16.43
CA PHE A 14 -19.38 -88.40 -15.19
C PHE A 14 -18.21 -87.75 -14.37
N LEU A 15 -18.30 -87.80 -13.03
CA LEU A 15 -17.27 -87.97 -11.97
C LEU A 15 -15.96 -87.13 -11.91
N PHE A 16 -15.68 -86.48 -10.75
CA PHE A 16 -14.83 -87.04 -9.66
C PHE A 16 -14.80 -86.15 -8.36
N LYS A 17 -15.07 -86.81 -7.20
CA LYS A 17 -14.63 -86.64 -5.77
C LYS A 17 -14.46 -85.22 -5.16
N GLY A 18 -15.10 -84.81 -4.05
CA GLY A 18 -15.10 -85.35 -2.65
C GLY A 18 -14.11 -84.54 -1.78
N ALA A 19 -14.33 -84.03 -0.56
CA ALA A 19 -15.29 -84.32 0.50
C ALA A 19 -15.35 -83.20 1.60
N THR A 20 -16.58 -82.85 2.02
CA THR A 20 -17.12 -82.76 3.40
C THR A 20 -16.50 -81.93 4.54
N GLY A 21 -17.37 -81.08 5.13
CA GLY A 21 -17.32 -80.62 6.53
C GLY A 21 -18.50 -79.69 6.85
N VAL A 22 -19.55 -80.21 7.51
CA VAL A 22 -20.73 -79.46 8.03
C VAL A 22 -20.51 -79.27 9.55
N PRO A 23 -21.09 -78.24 10.22
CA PRO A 23 -22.38 -78.48 10.88
C PRO A 23 -23.34 -77.27 11.00
N SER A 24 -24.64 -77.61 11.03
CA SER A 24 -25.67 -77.11 11.96
C SER A 24 -26.22 -75.68 11.84
N ALA A 25 -27.47 -75.59 11.36
CA ALA A 25 -28.39 -74.49 11.61
C ALA A 25 -29.11 -74.64 12.96
N ARG A 26 -29.29 -73.53 13.70
CA ARG A 26 -30.36 -73.33 14.70
C ARG A 26 -30.97 -71.95 14.52
N SER A 27 -32.30 -71.91 14.49
CA SER A 27 -33.14 -70.73 14.34
C SER A 27 -33.31 -70.01 15.68
N THR A 28 -33.46 -68.69 15.67
CA THR A 28 -34.28 -67.97 16.68
C THR A 28 -34.74 -66.60 16.17
N SER A 29 -36.07 -66.46 16.14
CA SER A 29 -36.90 -65.29 16.45
C SER A 29 -36.56 -63.91 15.88
N ALA A 30 -37.51 -63.42 15.08
CA ALA A 30 -37.65 -62.03 14.67
C ALA A 30 -37.86 -61.07 15.86
N SER A 31 -37.15 -59.94 15.82
CA SER A 31 -37.48 -58.72 16.54
C SER A 31 -37.52 -57.57 15.52
N VAL A 32 -38.69 -56.96 15.37
CA VAL A 32 -38.91 -55.74 14.58
C VAL A 32 -38.24 -54.58 15.33
N GLN A 33 -37.28 -53.92 14.69
CA GLN A 33 -36.74 -52.63 15.10
C GLN A 33 -36.98 -51.59 13.98
N PRO A 34 -37.21 -50.32 14.32
CA PRO A 34 -37.62 -49.30 13.35
C PRO A 34 -36.43 -48.93 12.46
N LEU A 35 -36.65 -48.90 11.14
CA LEU A 35 -35.73 -48.24 10.20
C LEU A 35 -35.77 -46.73 10.46
N THR A 36 -34.83 -46.23 11.25
CA THR A 36 -34.24 -44.92 11.02
C THR A 36 -33.03 -45.15 10.12
N GLU A 37 -33.23 -44.99 8.81
CA GLU A 37 -32.11 -44.78 7.90
C GLU A 37 -31.49 -43.42 8.25
N GLU A 38 -30.45 -43.44 9.08
CA GLU A 38 -29.46 -42.37 9.07
C GLU A 38 -28.84 -42.37 7.67
N VAL A 39 -29.20 -41.36 6.88
CA VAL A 39 -28.49 -41.04 5.65
C VAL A 39 -27.07 -40.68 6.08
N GLU A 40 -26.15 -41.62 5.95
CA GLU A 40 -24.72 -41.35 6.03
C GLU A 40 -24.39 -40.28 4.98
N ASP A 41 -24.17 -39.06 5.46
CA ASP A 41 -23.60 -37.96 4.70
C ASP A 41 -22.21 -38.38 4.21
N LYS A 42 -22.14 -38.84 2.96
CA LYS A 42 -20.87 -39.07 2.27
C LYS A 42 -20.25 -37.72 1.97
N SER A 43 -19.70 -37.06 3.00
CA SER A 43 -18.88 -35.87 2.82
C SER A 43 -17.69 -36.26 1.95
N GLN A 44 -17.68 -35.81 0.69
CA GLN A 44 -16.47 -35.82 -0.11
C GLN A 44 -15.45 -34.96 0.63
N ASP A 45 -14.38 -35.56 1.15
CA ASP A 45 -13.28 -34.82 1.77
C ASP A 45 -12.58 -34.02 0.67
N PHE A 46 -12.97 -32.76 0.50
CA PHE A 46 -12.31 -31.84 -0.40
C PHE A 46 -10.96 -31.43 0.19
N PRO A 47 -9.88 -31.37 -0.63
CA PRO A 47 -8.61 -30.81 -0.17
C PRO A 47 -8.81 -29.39 0.36
N SER A 48 -8.48 -29.17 1.63
CA SER A 48 -8.81 -27.95 2.39
C SER A 48 -7.61 -27.01 2.61
N SER A 49 -6.45 -27.29 2.00
CA SER A 49 -5.28 -26.39 2.08
C SER A 49 -5.57 -25.05 1.40
N GLY A 50 -4.92 -23.99 1.85
CA GLY A 50 -5.07 -22.65 1.26
C GLY A 50 -4.82 -22.62 -0.26
N ASP A 51 -3.84 -23.38 -0.73
CA ASP A 51 -3.57 -23.56 -2.16
C ASP A 51 -4.71 -24.25 -2.92
N SER A 52 -5.29 -25.30 -2.31
CA SER A 52 -6.41 -26.02 -2.91
C SER A 52 -7.65 -25.14 -3.00
N ILE A 53 -7.91 -24.35 -1.95
CA ILE A 53 -9.00 -23.37 -1.89
C ILE A 53 -8.83 -22.31 -2.99
N ARG A 54 -7.63 -21.72 -3.10
CA ARG A 54 -7.32 -20.72 -4.13
C ARG A 54 -7.51 -21.28 -5.52
N LYS A 55 -6.95 -22.46 -5.80
CA LYS A 55 -7.07 -23.11 -7.10
C LYS A 55 -8.52 -23.40 -7.45
N ARG A 56 -9.30 -23.93 -6.51
CA ARG A 56 -10.73 -24.23 -6.71
C ARG A 56 -11.53 -22.98 -7.06
N PHE A 57 -11.32 -21.87 -6.35
CA PHE A 57 -11.95 -20.60 -6.66
C PHE A 57 -11.64 -20.13 -8.08
N LEU A 58 -10.35 -20.11 -8.44
CA LEU A 58 -9.91 -19.64 -9.75
C LEU A 58 -10.44 -20.53 -10.88
N ASP A 59 -10.42 -21.85 -10.71
CA ASP A 59 -10.93 -22.81 -11.70
C ASP A 59 -12.45 -22.70 -11.86
N PHE A 60 -13.19 -22.53 -10.76
CA PHE A 60 -14.65 -22.37 -10.77
C PHE A 60 -15.06 -21.14 -11.59
N TYR A 61 -14.41 -19.99 -11.39
CA TYR A 61 -14.69 -18.79 -12.16
C TYR A 61 -14.11 -18.84 -13.57
N ALA A 62 -12.97 -19.50 -13.80
CA ALA A 62 -12.44 -19.74 -15.13
C ALA A 62 -13.42 -20.55 -16.00
N SER A 63 -14.07 -21.57 -15.42
CA SER A 63 -15.11 -22.35 -16.12
C SER A 63 -16.35 -21.53 -16.52
N ARG A 64 -16.55 -20.36 -15.89
CA ARG A 64 -17.61 -19.38 -16.16
C ARG A 64 -17.14 -18.23 -17.06
N GLY A 65 -15.98 -18.37 -17.69
CA GLY A 65 -15.45 -17.41 -18.66
C GLY A 65 -14.70 -16.24 -18.03
N HIS A 66 -14.39 -16.26 -16.73
CA HIS A 66 -13.51 -15.26 -16.13
C HIS A 66 -12.07 -15.50 -16.55
N LYS A 67 -11.37 -14.43 -16.95
CA LYS A 67 -9.93 -14.51 -17.15
C LYS A 67 -9.23 -14.54 -15.81
N VAL A 68 -8.51 -15.62 -15.50
CA VAL A 68 -7.62 -15.66 -14.34
C VAL A 68 -6.44 -14.72 -14.59
N LEU A 69 -6.26 -13.74 -13.70
CA LEU A 69 -5.17 -12.77 -13.72
C LEU A 69 -4.29 -12.95 -12.48
N PRO A 70 -2.98 -12.63 -12.56
CA PRO A 70 -2.09 -12.68 -11.40
C PRO A 70 -2.47 -11.62 -10.36
N SER A 71 -1.99 -11.82 -9.12
CA SER A 71 -2.06 -10.75 -8.10
C SER A 71 -1.30 -9.52 -8.59
N ALA A 72 -1.88 -8.34 -8.39
CA ALA A 72 -1.16 -7.07 -8.51
C ALA A 72 -0.18 -6.89 -7.34
N SER A 73 0.78 -5.98 -7.51
CA SER A 73 1.72 -5.57 -6.47
C SER A 73 1.01 -4.99 -5.24
N LEU A 74 1.58 -5.19 -4.05
CA LEU A 74 1.22 -4.49 -2.81
C LEU A 74 1.53 -3.00 -2.87
N VAL A 75 2.33 -2.56 -3.84
CA VAL A 75 2.59 -1.16 -4.18
C VAL A 75 1.66 -0.77 -5.34
N PRO A 76 0.49 -0.16 -5.06
CA PRO A 76 -0.46 0.18 -6.10
C PRO A 76 0.02 1.36 -6.95
N GLU A 77 -0.41 1.40 -8.20
CA GLU A 77 -0.25 2.58 -9.08
C GLU A 77 -1.18 3.73 -8.68
N ASP A 78 -2.28 3.44 -7.97
CA ASP A 78 -3.21 4.45 -7.47
C ASP A 78 -2.54 5.31 -6.38
N PRO A 79 -2.34 6.62 -6.60
CA PRO A 79 -1.67 7.49 -5.63
C PRO A 79 -2.53 7.81 -4.39
N THR A 80 -3.83 7.47 -4.41
CA THR A 80 -4.77 7.74 -3.30
C THR A 80 -4.65 6.74 -2.16
N VAL A 81 -3.94 5.62 -2.37
CA VAL A 81 -3.81 4.54 -1.39
C VAL A 81 -2.34 4.16 -1.19
N LEU A 82 -1.98 3.87 0.07
CA LEU A 82 -0.61 3.57 0.42
C LEU A 82 -0.22 2.15 -0.02
N LEU A 83 -1.08 1.15 0.22
CA LEU A 83 -0.84 -0.25 -0.11
C LEU A 83 -2.10 -0.83 -0.76
N THR A 84 -1.96 -1.95 -1.45
CA THR A 84 -3.12 -2.66 -2.02
C THR A 84 -3.97 -3.26 -0.90
N ILE A 85 -5.16 -2.69 -0.68
CA ILE A 85 -6.07 -3.05 0.42
C ILE A 85 -7.19 -4.03 0.02
N ALA A 86 -7.42 -4.22 -1.27
CA ALA A 86 -8.48 -5.04 -1.84
C ALA A 86 -8.20 -5.46 -3.30
N GLY A 87 -8.86 -6.53 -3.75
CA GLY A 87 -8.79 -7.09 -5.10
C GLY A 87 -9.11 -6.11 -6.21
N MET A 88 -10.16 -5.32 -6.02
CA MET A 88 -10.70 -4.37 -7.00
C MET A 88 -9.74 -3.25 -7.41
N LEU A 89 -8.71 -2.96 -6.60
CA LEU A 89 -7.95 -1.72 -6.72
C LEU A 89 -7.27 -1.60 -8.08
N GLN A 90 -6.74 -2.73 -8.58
CA GLN A 90 -6.12 -2.83 -9.90
C GLN A 90 -7.09 -2.56 -11.06
N PHE A 91 -8.41 -2.68 -10.82
CA PHE A 91 -9.46 -2.48 -11.81
C PHE A 91 -10.23 -1.17 -11.65
N LYS A 92 -9.91 -0.35 -10.63
CA LYS A 92 -10.58 0.93 -10.36
C LYS A 92 -10.71 1.84 -11.59
N PRO A 93 -9.68 1.99 -12.46
CA PRO A 93 -9.83 2.78 -13.70
C PRO A 93 -10.85 2.21 -14.69
N ILE A 94 -11.02 0.88 -14.73
CA ILE A 94 -11.99 0.19 -15.59
C ILE A 94 -13.41 0.42 -15.06
N PHE A 95 -13.63 0.27 -13.75
CA PHE A 95 -14.94 0.53 -13.13
C PHE A 95 -15.41 1.97 -13.34
N LEU A 96 -14.48 2.93 -13.28
CA LEU A 96 -14.75 4.35 -13.57
C LEU A 96 -14.93 4.66 -15.06
N GLY A 97 -14.68 3.69 -15.95
CA GLY A 97 -14.71 3.88 -17.40
C GLY A 97 -13.65 4.86 -17.91
N LYS A 98 -12.53 5.00 -17.18
CA LYS A 98 -11.34 5.79 -17.56
C LYS A 98 -10.44 5.04 -18.54
N VAL A 99 -10.42 3.70 -18.42
CA VAL A 99 -9.66 2.79 -19.29
C VAL A 99 -10.63 1.75 -19.85
N PRO A 100 -10.53 1.36 -21.14
CA PRO A 100 -11.37 0.31 -21.69
C PRO A 100 -11.08 -1.03 -21.00
N ARG A 101 -12.14 -1.82 -20.76
CA ARG A 101 -12.00 -3.20 -20.28
C ARG A 101 -11.30 -4.05 -21.34
N GLN A 102 -10.27 -4.82 -20.96
CA GLN A 102 -9.59 -5.76 -21.86
C GLN A 102 -10.30 -7.11 -21.92
N VAL A 103 -10.95 -7.48 -20.81
CA VAL A 103 -11.76 -8.70 -20.67
C VAL A 103 -13.11 -8.33 -20.07
N PRO A 104 -14.19 -9.08 -20.34
CA PRO A 104 -15.50 -8.80 -19.76
C PRO A 104 -15.59 -9.19 -18.27
N ARG A 105 -14.81 -10.19 -17.87
CA ARG A 105 -14.81 -10.81 -16.54
C ARG A 105 -13.38 -11.19 -16.14
N ALA A 106 -13.03 -11.07 -14.86
CA ALA A 106 -11.72 -11.47 -14.35
C ALA A 106 -11.82 -12.16 -12.98
N ALA A 107 -10.87 -13.04 -12.65
CA ALA A 107 -10.75 -13.64 -11.33
C ALA A 107 -9.30 -13.59 -10.85
N THR A 108 -9.09 -13.30 -9.55
CA THR A 108 -7.74 -13.15 -8.95
C THR A 108 -7.70 -13.71 -7.53
N SER A 109 -6.51 -14.11 -7.09
CA SER A 109 -6.15 -14.15 -5.66
C SER A 109 -5.26 -12.96 -5.37
N GLN A 110 -5.84 -11.88 -4.83
CA GLN A 110 -5.09 -10.63 -4.60
C GLN A 110 -4.51 -10.61 -3.20
N ARG A 111 -3.19 -10.44 -3.12
CA ARG A 111 -2.49 -10.13 -1.87
C ARG A 111 -2.87 -8.74 -1.37
N CYS A 112 -3.27 -8.63 -0.10
CA CYS A 112 -3.72 -7.37 0.49
C CYS A 112 -2.97 -7.07 1.79
N ILE A 113 -2.74 -5.78 2.07
CA ILE A 113 -2.26 -5.30 3.36
C ILE A 113 -3.26 -4.30 3.93
N ARG A 114 -3.66 -4.48 5.20
CA ARG A 114 -4.49 -3.53 5.95
C ARG A 114 -3.76 -3.08 7.22
N THR A 115 -3.45 -1.78 7.28
CA THR A 115 -2.73 -1.19 8.42
C THR A 115 -3.65 -0.74 9.56
N ASN A 116 -4.93 -0.51 9.26
CA ASN A 116 -5.97 -0.18 10.24
C ASN A 116 -6.25 -1.33 11.22
N ASP A 117 -6.00 -2.57 10.79
CA ASP A 117 -6.30 -3.77 11.56
C ASP A 117 -5.12 -4.27 12.41
N VAL A 118 -3.95 -3.61 12.32
CA VAL A 118 -2.71 -4.03 13.01
C VAL A 118 -2.89 -4.18 14.52
N GLU A 119 -3.72 -3.34 15.14
CA GLU A 119 -4.02 -3.48 16.57
C GLU A 119 -4.94 -4.66 16.90
N ASN A 120 -5.76 -5.12 15.96
CA ASN A 120 -6.67 -6.25 16.16
C ASN A 120 -5.99 -7.61 15.94
N VAL A 121 -4.78 -7.61 15.37
CA VAL A 121 -3.97 -8.81 15.11
C VAL A 121 -3.63 -9.52 16.41
N GLY A 122 -3.90 -10.81 16.43
CA GLY A 122 -3.78 -11.75 17.54
C GLY A 122 -4.82 -11.56 18.66
N ARG A 123 -5.41 -10.36 18.81
CA ARG A 123 -6.45 -10.04 19.80
C ARG A 123 -7.80 -10.62 19.39
N THR A 124 -8.14 -10.48 18.12
CA THR A 124 -9.33 -11.09 17.51
C THR A 124 -8.97 -12.40 16.83
N SER A 125 -9.96 -13.24 16.55
CA SER A 125 -9.77 -14.54 15.88
C SER A 125 -9.58 -14.44 14.36
N ARG A 126 -9.79 -13.26 13.76
CA ARG A 126 -9.98 -13.10 12.30
C ARG A 126 -9.17 -12.02 11.59
N HIS A 127 -8.67 -10.99 12.29
CA HIS A 127 -7.99 -9.87 11.64
C HIS A 127 -6.56 -10.21 11.29
N HIS A 128 -6.07 -9.72 10.15
CA HIS A 128 -4.71 -9.94 9.68
C HIS A 128 -4.13 -8.66 9.13
N THR A 129 -2.81 -8.49 9.25
CA THR A 129 -2.11 -7.41 8.52
C THR A 129 -2.04 -7.75 7.05
N PHE A 130 -1.72 -9.00 6.73
CA PHE A 130 -1.65 -9.56 5.38
C PHE A 130 -2.67 -10.67 5.21
N PHE A 131 -3.43 -10.60 4.13
CA PHE A 131 -4.40 -11.64 3.79
C PHE A 131 -4.57 -11.69 2.28
N GLU A 132 -5.17 -12.77 1.79
CA GLU A 132 -5.51 -12.90 0.38
C GLU A 132 -7.01 -12.78 0.16
N MET A 133 -7.34 -11.94 -0.81
CA MET A 133 -8.72 -11.70 -1.23
C MET A 133 -8.94 -12.39 -2.57
N LEU A 134 -9.68 -13.50 -2.56
CA LEU A 134 -10.15 -14.14 -3.77
C LEU A 134 -11.31 -13.31 -4.33
N GLY A 135 -11.20 -12.86 -5.58
CA GLY A 135 -12.18 -11.96 -6.16
C GLY A 135 -12.55 -12.34 -7.58
N ASN A 136 -13.84 -12.24 -7.90
CA ASN A 136 -14.38 -12.32 -9.25
C ASN A 136 -15.01 -10.98 -9.63
N PHE A 137 -14.65 -10.47 -10.81
CA PHE A 137 -15.00 -9.14 -11.26
C PHE A 137 -15.80 -9.21 -12.55
N SER A 138 -16.86 -8.41 -12.63
CA SER A 138 -17.65 -8.16 -13.84
C SER A 138 -17.48 -6.71 -14.25
N PHE A 139 -17.11 -6.47 -15.50
CA PHE A 139 -16.95 -5.12 -16.04
C PHE A 139 -18.13 -4.77 -16.95
N GLY A 140 -19.36 -4.79 -16.43
CA GLY A 140 -20.58 -4.57 -17.21
C GLY A 140 -21.09 -5.79 -17.98
N ASP A 141 -20.74 -7.01 -17.55
CA ASP A 141 -21.11 -8.24 -18.26
C ASP A 141 -22.24 -9.03 -17.58
N TYR A 142 -22.16 -9.21 -16.27
CA TYR A 142 -23.22 -9.72 -15.40
C TYR A 142 -23.35 -8.87 -14.13
N PHE A 143 -24.41 -9.05 -13.36
CA PHE A 143 -24.67 -8.27 -12.14
C PHE A 143 -25.16 -9.16 -10.98
N LYS A 144 -26.10 -8.67 -10.15
CA LYS A 144 -26.54 -9.30 -8.90
C LYS A 144 -26.95 -10.75 -9.05
N LYS A 145 -27.79 -11.06 -10.05
CA LYS A 145 -28.38 -12.39 -10.22
C LYS A 145 -27.31 -13.47 -10.33
N GLU A 146 -26.40 -13.33 -11.28
CA GLU A 146 -25.33 -14.31 -11.48
C GLU A 146 -24.31 -14.26 -10.34
N ALA A 147 -23.99 -13.08 -9.81
CA ALA A 147 -23.05 -12.94 -8.69
C ALA A 147 -23.52 -13.69 -7.45
N ILE A 148 -24.79 -13.52 -7.06
CA ILE A 148 -25.41 -14.17 -5.91
C ILE A 148 -25.50 -15.69 -6.14
N GLN A 149 -26.01 -16.11 -7.30
CA GLN A 149 -26.16 -17.54 -7.62
C GLN A 149 -24.80 -18.27 -7.61
N TRP A 150 -23.77 -17.70 -8.22
CA TRP A 150 -22.44 -18.32 -8.26
C TRP A 150 -21.75 -18.30 -6.90
N ALA A 151 -21.91 -17.24 -6.10
CA ALA A 151 -21.36 -17.20 -4.75
C ALA A 151 -21.99 -18.26 -3.84
N TRP A 152 -23.30 -18.48 -3.97
CA TRP A 152 -24.02 -19.54 -3.24
C TRP A 152 -23.61 -20.94 -3.71
N GLU A 153 -23.59 -21.17 -5.02
CA GLU A 153 -23.15 -22.44 -5.61
C GLU A 153 -21.71 -22.76 -5.18
N PHE A 154 -20.81 -21.78 -5.24
CA PHE A 154 -19.44 -21.98 -4.79
C PHE A 154 -19.35 -22.34 -3.30
N SER A 155 -20.12 -21.65 -2.46
CA SER A 155 -20.12 -21.89 -1.01
C SER A 155 -20.71 -23.26 -0.66
N THR A 156 -21.83 -23.66 -1.27
CA THR A 156 -22.58 -24.87 -0.89
C THR A 156 -22.17 -26.11 -1.66
N VAL A 157 -21.80 -25.98 -2.93
CA VAL A 157 -21.46 -27.11 -3.82
C VAL A 157 -19.95 -27.32 -3.86
N GLU A 158 -19.16 -26.30 -4.20
CA GLU A 158 -17.71 -26.45 -4.36
C GLU A 158 -16.97 -26.61 -3.03
N PHE A 159 -17.43 -25.91 -2.00
CA PHE A 159 -16.89 -26.02 -0.64
C PHE A 159 -17.70 -26.94 0.28
N GLY A 160 -18.88 -27.39 -0.14
CA GLY A 160 -19.71 -28.29 0.66
C GLY A 160 -20.20 -27.67 1.98
N LEU A 161 -20.29 -26.33 2.08
CA LEU A 161 -20.76 -25.71 3.31
C LEU A 161 -22.26 -26.00 3.50
N PRO A 162 -22.68 -26.48 4.68
CA PRO A 162 -24.10 -26.73 4.95
C PRO A 162 -24.91 -25.44 4.83
N ALA A 163 -25.93 -25.44 3.95
CA ALA A 163 -26.77 -24.28 3.70
C ALA A 163 -27.44 -23.73 4.97
N ASN A 164 -27.79 -24.61 5.91
CA ASN A 164 -28.37 -24.24 7.21
C ASN A 164 -27.39 -23.56 8.18
N ARG A 165 -26.10 -23.47 7.84
CA ARG A 165 -25.09 -22.69 8.58
C ARG A 165 -24.75 -21.38 7.90
N LEU A 166 -25.35 -21.08 6.75
CA LEU A 166 -25.10 -19.85 6.01
C LEU A 166 -26.16 -18.80 6.34
N TRP A 167 -25.69 -17.59 6.57
CA TRP A 167 -26.49 -16.39 6.81
C TRP A 167 -26.09 -15.31 5.82
N ILE A 168 -27.06 -14.50 5.42
CA ILE A 168 -26.87 -13.47 4.40
C ILE A 168 -27.16 -12.10 5.01
N SER A 169 -26.29 -11.13 4.76
CA SER A 169 -26.63 -9.72 4.95
C SER A 169 -26.95 -9.06 3.60
N VAL A 170 -27.89 -8.11 3.60
CA VAL A 170 -28.27 -7.31 2.44
C VAL A 170 -28.43 -5.86 2.89
N TYR A 171 -27.98 -4.91 2.07
CA TYR A 171 -28.23 -3.50 2.31
C TYR A 171 -29.72 -3.21 2.49
N GLU A 172 -30.07 -2.41 3.50
CA GLU A 172 -31.45 -2.20 3.91
C GLU A 172 -32.40 -1.76 2.78
N ASP A 173 -31.88 -0.99 1.81
CA ASP A 173 -32.63 -0.50 0.65
C ASP A 173 -32.45 -1.35 -0.63
N ASP A 174 -31.77 -2.50 -0.57
CA ASP A 174 -31.54 -3.37 -1.75
C ASP A 174 -32.53 -4.54 -1.83
N ASP A 175 -33.76 -4.23 -2.21
CA ASP A 175 -34.83 -5.23 -2.41
C ASP A 175 -34.51 -6.25 -3.51
N GLU A 176 -33.77 -5.83 -4.56
CA GLU A 176 -33.39 -6.72 -5.67
C GLU A 176 -32.50 -7.86 -5.18
N ALA A 177 -31.47 -7.55 -4.37
CA ALA A 177 -30.61 -8.59 -3.80
C ALA A 177 -31.38 -9.50 -2.84
N PHE A 178 -32.24 -8.94 -1.99
CA PHE A 178 -33.10 -9.72 -1.09
C PHE A 178 -33.99 -10.70 -1.86
N GLU A 179 -34.64 -10.26 -2.94
CA GLU A 179 -35.50 -11.11 -3.75
C GLU A 179 -34.73 -12.25 -4.44
N ILE A 180 -33.53 -11.98 -4.96
CA ILE A 180 -32.69 -13.03 -5.57
C ILE A 180 -32.31 -14.09 -4.53
N TRP A 181 -31.84 -13.67 -3.35
CA TRP A 181 -31.48 -14.60 -2.27
C TRP A 181 -32.67 -15.47 -1.81
N ASN A 182 -33.82 -14.85 -1.58
CA ASN A 182 -34.99 -15.56 -1.07
C ASN A 182 -35.67 -16.42 -2.15
N LYS A 183 -36.01 -15.81 -3.30
CA LYS A 183 -36.89 -16.45 -4.30
C LYS A 183 -36.14 -17.30 -5.31
N GLU A 184 -34.92 -16.92 -5.70
CA GLU A 184 -34.17 -17.64 -6.74
C GLU A 184 -33.17 -18.63 -6.14
N VAL A 185 -32.45 -18.23 -5.09
CA VAL A 185 -31.50 -19.12 -4.40
C VAL A 185 -32.22 -20.01 -3.38
N GLY A 186 -33.27 -19.50 -2.73
CA GLY A 186 -34.05 -20.26 -1.74
C GLY A 186 -33.55 -20.13 -0.30
N VAL A 187 -32.80 -19.07 0.02
CA VAL A 187 -32.37 -18.80 1.42
C VAL A 187 -33.60 -18.39 2.24
N PRO A 188 -33.88 -19.03 3.38
CA PRO A 188 -35.01 -18.66 4.24
C PRO A 188 -34.91 -17.20 4.72
N VAL A 189 -36.05 -16.52 4.83
CA VAL A 189 -36.11 -15.10 5.22
C VAL A 189 -35.46 -14.86 6.58
N GLU A 190 -35.61 -15.81 7.51
CA GLU A 190 -35.00 -15.78 8.84
C GLU A 190 -33.46 -15.79 8.82
N HIS A 191 -32.84 -16.24 7.73
CA HIS A 191 -31.39 -16.26 7.52
C HIS A 191 -30.89 -15.06 6.69
N ILE A 192 -31.78 -14.14 6.29
CA ILE A 192 -31.43 -12.92 5.54
C ILE A 192 -31.64 -11.70 6.44
N LYS A 193 -30.55 -11.04 6.81
CA LYS A 193 -30.56 -9.82 7.62
C LYS A 193 -30.41 -8.58 6.75
N ARG A 194 -31.27 -7.59 6.96
CA ARG A 194 -31.07 -6.25 6.41
C ARG A 194 -30.18 -5.43 7.34
N MET A 195 -29.13 -4.81 6.81
CA MET A 195 -28.19 -3.98 7.57
C MET A 195 -27.96 -2.61 6.90
N GLY A 196 -27.54 -1.64 7.70
CA GLY A 196 -27.38 -0.25 7.28
C GLY A 196 -26.14 -0.02 6.42
N ALA A 197 -25.89 1.25 6.09
CA ALA A 197 -24.79 1.64 5.20
C ALA A 197 -23.40 1.35 5.76
N ASP A 198 -23.23 1.35 7.08
CA ASP A 198 -21.94 1.07 7.73
C ASP A 198 -21.47 -0.37 7.49
N ASP A 199 -22.42 -1.31 7.30
CA ASP A 199 -22.15 -2.73 7.10
C ASP A 199 -22.32 -3.16 5.64
N ASN A 200 -23.34 -2.65 4.95
CA ASN A 200 -23.73 -3.13 3.61
C ASN A 200 -23.71 -2.07 2.51
N PHE A 201 -22.96 -0.98 2.68
CA PHE A 201 -22.66 -0.05 1.59
C PHE A 201 -21.15 0.16 1.43
N TRP A 202 -20.60 -0.39 0.35
CA TRP A 202 -19.15 -0.42 0.13
C TRP A 202 -18.64 0.79 -0.67
N ASN A 203 -17.49 1.31 -0.27
CA ASN A 203 -16.81 2.44 -0.92
C ASN A 203 -15.34 2.11 -1.21
N SER A 204 -14.83 2.49 -2.39
CA SER A 204 -13.42 2.29 -2.77
C SER A 204 -12.43 3.29 -2.15
N GLY A 205 -12.93 4.21 -1.33
CA GLY A 205 -12.18 5.28 -0.68
C GLY A 205 -13.09 6.47 -0.38
N ALA A 206 -12.49 7.64 -0.14
CA ALA A 206 -13.25 8.89 0.02
C ALA A 206 -14.08 9.21 -1.23
N THR A 207 -13.53 8.89 -2.41
CA THR A 207 -14.19 8.97 -3.72
C THR A 207 -13.89 7.75 -4.58
N GLY A 208 -14.72 7.54 -5.61
CA GLY A 208 -14.55 6.45 -6.57
C GLY A 208 -15.77 5.52 -6.64
N PRO A 209 -15.64 4.36 -7.33
CA PRO A 209 -16.74 3.42 -7.48
C PRO A 209 -17.21 2.89 -6.11
N CYS A 210 -18.52 2.73 -5.96
CA CYS A 210 -19.21 2.31 -4.75
C CYS A 210 -20.58 1.69 -5.08
N GLY A 211 -21.22 1.09 -4.09
CA GLY A 211 -22.56 0.52 -4.22
C GLY A 211 -23.00 -0.28 -3.00
N PRO A 212 -24.28 -0.70 -2.97
CA PRO A 212 -24.75 -1.63 -1.96
C PRO A 212 -24.01 -2.96 -2.09
N CYS A 213 -23.90 -3.70 -1.01
CA CYS A 213 -23.34 -5.04 -1.00
C CYS A 213 -24.21 -6.03 -0.21
N SER A 214 -23.89 -7.30 -0.41
CA SER A 214 -24.48 -8.41 0.32
C SER A 214 -23.37 -9.37 0.72
N GLU A 215 -23.40 -9.89 1.94
CA GLU A 215 -22.32 -10.70 2.48
C GLU A 215 -22.83 -12.06 2.95
N ILE A 216 -21.96 -13.07 2.88
CA ILE A 216 -22.22 -14.43 3.34
C ILE A 216 -21.42 -14.67 4.63
N TYR A 217 -22.13 -15.09 5.67
CA TYR A 217 -21.59 -15.44 6.98
C TYR A 217 -21.73 -16.93 7.22
N TYR A 218 -20.77 -17.48 7.95
CA TYR A 218 -20.82 -18.84 8.46
C TYR A 218 -21.12 -18.85 9.96
N ASP A 219 -22.12 -19.64 10.37
CA ASP A 219 -22.53 -19.83 11.76
C ASP A 219 -21.78 -21.01 12.41
N PHE A 220 -20.90 -20.70 13.35
CA PHE A 220 -20.21 -21.72 14.15
C PHE A 220 -21.12 -22.34 15.21
N HIS A 221 -22.16 -21.63 15.65
CA HIS A 221 -23.06 -22.01 16.74
C HIS A 221 -24.54 -21.96 16.33
N PRO A 222 -24.97 -22.79 15.36
CA PRO A 222 -26.38 -22.84 14.94
C PRO A 222 -27.31 -23.29 16.08
N ASP A 223 -26.78 -23.95 17.10
CA ASP A 223 -27.48 -24.32 18.34
C ASP A 223 -28.01 -23.11 19.12
N ARG A 224 -27.47 -21.91 18.91
CA ARG A 224 -27.96 -20.66 19.52
C ARG A 224 -29.26 -20.13 18.90
N GLY A 225 -29.77 -20.77 17.84
CA GLY A 225 -31.05 -20.46 17.22
C GLY A 225 -31.09 -19.12 16.46
N CYS A 226 -32.30 -18.70 16.04
CA CYS A 226 -32.50 -17.55 15.14
C CYS A 226 -33.03 -16.28 15.83
N SER A 227 -33.26 -16.31 17.15
CA SER A 227 -33.71 -15.15 17.92
C SER A 227 -32.54 -14.21 18.23
N ASP A 228 -32.75 -12.90 18.11
CA ASP A 228 -31.78 -11.84 18.44
C ASP A 228 -30.40 -12.01 17.77
N VAL A 229 -30.41 -12.43 16.50
CA VAL A 229 -29.19 -12.63 15.71
C VAL A 229 -28.53 -11.30 15.38
N ASP A 230 -27.30 -11.16 15.87
CA ASP A 230 -26.33 -10.14 15.52
C ASP A 230 -25.22 -10.79 14.67
N LEU A 231 -25.17 -10.44 13.37
CA LEU A 231 -24.13 -10.93 12.47
C LEU A 231 -22.73 -10.35 12.78
N GLY A 232 -22.67 -9.30 13.61
CA GLY A 232 -21.43 -8.75 14.16
C GLY A 232 -20.86 -9.51 15.36
N ASP A 233 -21.57 -10.54 15.89
CA ASP A 233 -21.05 -11.40 16.96
C ASP A 233 -19.92 -12.29 16.44
N ASP A 234 -18.68 -11.80 16.56
CA ASP A 234 -17.45 -12.49 16.20
C ASP A 234 -17.23 -13.82 16.97
N THR A 235 -18.00 -14.09 18.04
CA THR A 235 -17.98 -15.38 18.74
C THR A 235 -18.83 -16.45 18.05
N ARG A 236 -19.76 -16.04 17.18
CA ARG A 236 -20.71 -16.93 16.49
C ARG A 236 -20.52 -16.94 14.99
N PHE A 237 -20.40 -15.76 14.38
CA PHE A 237 -20.38 -15.61 12.93
C PHE A 237 -19.00 -15.21 12.41
N ILE A 238 -18.77 -15.55 11.15
CA ILE A 238 -17.67 -14.97 10.38
C ILE A 238 -18.16 -14.65 8.97
N GLU A 239 -18.08 -13.39 8.57
CA GLU A 239 -18.20 -12.99 7.17
C GLU A 239 -17.03 -13.60 6.40
N PHE A 240 -17.27 -14.31 5.31
CA PHE A 240 -16.18 -14.86 4.50
C PHE A 240 -16.26 -14.48 3.02
N TYR A 241 -17.39 -13.94 2.56
CA TYR A 241 -17.60 -13.56 1.17
C TYR A 241 -18.50 -12.31 1.06
N ASN A 242 -17.95 -11.21 0.56
CA ASN A 242 -18.69 -9.98 0.27
C ASN A 242 -18.91 -9.82 -1.25
N LEU A 243 -20.14 -9.50 -1.65
CA LEU A 243 -20.58 -9.23 -3.02
C LEU A 243 -20.98 -7.75 -3.15
N VAL A 244 -20.12 -6.95 -3.78
CA VAL A 244 -20.33 -5.52 -3.98
C VAL A 244 -20.96 -5.26 -5.36
N PHE A 245 -22.12 -4.61 -5.34
CA PHE A 245 -22.91 -4.27 -6.52
C PHE A 245 -22.59 -2.84 -6.97
N MET A 246 -21.38 -2.64 -7.50
CA MET A 246 -20.89 -1.32 -7.90
C MET A 246 -21.78 -0.70 -9.00
N GLN A 247 -22.47 0.38 -8.64
CA GLN A 247 -23.38 1.08 -9.56
C GLN A 247 -23.29 2.61 -9.45
N TYR A 248 -22.52 3.12 -8.49
CA TYR A 248 -22.33 4.55 -8.27
C TYR A 248 -20.84 4.93 -8.22
N ASN A 249 -20.55 6.20 -8.48
CA ASN A 249 -19.27 6.86 -8.26
C ASN A 249 -19.48 7.96 -7.23
N LYS A 250 -18.83 7.85 -6.07
CA LYS A 250 -18.87 8.85 -5.02
C LYS A 250 -17.92 10.00 -5.35
N LYS A 251 -18.45 11.22 -5.34
CA LYS A 251 -17.73 12.47 -5.62
C LYS A 251 -17.19 13.08 -4.34
N ASP A 252 -16.32 14.08 -4.45
CA ASP A 252 -15.66 14.72 -3.31
C ASP A 252 -16.66 15.41 -2.36
N ASP A 253 -17.80 15.87 -2.88
CA ASP A 253 -18.91 16.45 -2.12
C ASP A 253 -19.84 15.40 -1.45
N GLY A 254 -19.52 14.11 -1.61
CA GLY A 254 -20.29 12.99 -1.10
C GLY A 254 -21.46 12.56 -1.98
N SER A 255 -21.75 13.26 -3.08
CA SER A 255 -22.82 12.89 -4.01
C SER A 255 -22.50 11.59 -4.76
N LEU A 256 -23.56 10.86 -5.13
CA LEU A 256 -23.48 9.58 -5.85
C LEU A 256 -23.94 9.77 -7.30
N GLU A 257 -23.03 9.57 -8.26
CA GLU A 257 -23.34 9.57 -9.68
C GLU A 257 -23.42 8.14 -10.21
N PRO A 258 -24.41 7.78 -11.05
CA PRO A 258 -24.44 6.45 -11.68
C PRO A 258 -23.19 6.16 -12.51
N LEU A 259 -22.64 4.95 -12.37
CA LEU A 259 -21.56 4.48 -13.26
C LEU A 259 -22.11 4.23 -14.68
N LYS A 260 -21.24 4.38 -15.69
CA LYS A 260 -21.58 4.10 -17.10
C LYS A 260 -22.14 2.70 -17.32
N GLN A 261 -21.66 1.75 -16.53
CA GLN A 261 -22.11 0.37 -16.50
C GLN A 261 -22.07 -0.12 -15.04
N LYS A 262 -23.00 -1.00 -14.68
CA LYS A 262 -22.99 -1.68 -13.39
C LYS A 262 -21.90 -2.76 -13.40
N ASN A 263 -21.18 -2.92 -12.29
CA ASN A 263 -20.05 -3.83 -12.19
C ASN A 263 -20.20 -4.72 -10.96
N ILE A 264 -19.48 -5.84 -10.96
CA ILE A 264 -19.36 -6.70 -9.78
C ILE A 264 -17.91 -6.65 -9.31
N ASP A 265 -17.78 -6.44 -8.00
CA ASP A 265 -16.58 -6.66 -7.22
C ASP A 265 -16.95 -7.61 -6.10
N THR A 266 -16.12 -8.61 -5.85
CA THR A 266 -16.34 -9.53 -4.74
C THR A 266 -15.03 -9.73 -3.98
N GLY A 267 -15.13 -9.94 -2.68
CA GLY A 267 -14.00 -10.33 -1.85
C GLY A 267 -14.35 -11.53 -0.98
N LEU A 268 -13.73 -12.68 -1.27
CA LEU A 268 -13.74 -13.86 -0.42
C LEU A 268 -12.41 -13.94 0.33
N GLY A 269 -12.44 -13.92 1.65
CA GLY A 269 -11.24 -13.96 2.49
C GLY A 269 -10.66 -15.38 2.57
N LEU A 270 -9.49 -15.61 1.97
CA LEU A 270 -8.86 -16.93 1.92
C LEU A 270 -8.63 -17.52 3.32
N GLU A 271 -8.11 -16.72 4.24
CA GLU A 271 -7.83 -17.12 5.62
C GLU A 271 -9.11 -17.50 6.38
N ARG A 272 -10.23 -16.82 6.08
CA ARG A 272 -11.52 -17.05 6.75
C ARG A 272 -12.16 -18.34 6.26
N ILE A 273 -12.16 -18.58 4.95
CA ILE A 273 -12.70 -19.84 4.42
C ILE A 273 -11.80 -21.03 4.78
N ALA A 274 -10.48 -20.85 4.86
CA ALA A 274 -9.55 -21.87 5.33
C ALA A 274 -9.87 -22.28 6.78
N ARG A 275 -10.17 -21.31 7.67
CA ARG A 275 -10.62 -21.60 9.03
C ARG A 275 -11.86 -22.51 9.03
N ILE A 276 -12.86 -22.18 8.22
CA ILE A 276 -14.13 -22.93 8.14
C ILE A 276 -13.87 -24.36 7.64
N LEU A 277 -13.16 -24.51 6.52
CA LEU A 277 -12.94 -25.81 5.86
C LEU A 277 -11.98 -26.72 6.64
N GLN A 278 -10.96 -26.15 7.29
CA GLN A 278 -10.02 -26.90 8.12
C GLN A 278 -10.55 -27.16 9.53
N LYS A 279 -11.70 -26.58 9.88
CA LYS A 279 -12.38 -26.74 11.19
C LYS A 279 -11.47 -26.37 12.37
N VAL A 280 -10.67 -25.31 12.18
CA VAL A 280 -9.75 -24.78 13.20
C VAL A 280 -10.39 -23.61 13.96
N PRO A 281 -10.01 -23.38 15.23
CA PRO A 281 -10.75 -22.44 16.09
C PRO A 281 -10.62 -20.97 15.65
N ASN A 282 -9.56 -20.59 14.93
CA ASN A 282 -9.31 -19.23 14.47
C ASN A 282 -8.45 -19.21 13.19
N ASN A 283 -8.36 -18.06 12.52
CA ASN A 283 -7.67 -17.95 11.24
C ASN A 283 -6.15 -18.20 11.33
N TYR A 284 -5.57 -18.05 12.53
CA TYR A 284 -4.13 -18.24 12.77
C TYR A 284 -3.71 -19.72 12.85
N GLU A 285 -4.68 -20.62 12.99
CA GLU A 285 -4.43 -22.06 13.12
C GLU A 285 -4.60 -22.79 11.79
N THR A 286 -4.69 -22.05 10.69
CA THR A 286 -4.73 -22.58 9.33
C THR A 286 -3.33 -22.91 8.80
N ASP A 287 -3.27 -23.75 7.76
CA ASP A 287 -2.03 -24.08 7.04
C ASP A 287 -1.29 -22.85 6.47
N LEU A 288 -2.01 -21.76 6.21
CA LEU A 288 -1.49 -20.50 5.66
C LEU A 288 -0.54 -19.75 6.59
N ILE A 289 -0.59 -19.99 7.91
CA ILE A 289 0.11 -19.16 8.90
C ILE A 289 0.59 -19.93 10.14
N PHE A 290 -0.13 -20.97 10.57
CA PHE A 290 0.24 -21.73 11.76
C PHE A 290 1.67 -22.29 11.74
N PRO A 291 2.23 -22.74 10.59
CA PRO A 291 3.63 -23.19 10.56
C PRO A 291 4.64 -22.08 10.92
N ILE A 292 4.34 -20.80 10.61
CA ILE A 292 5.16 -19.65 10.99
C ILE A 292 5.09 -19.42 12.51
N ILE A 293 3.87 -19.48 13.07
CA ILE A 293 3.62 -19.36 14.51
C ILE A 293 4.32 -20.47 15.28
N LYS A 294 4.25 -21.71 14.78
CA LYS A 294 4.95 -22.86 15.35
C LYS A 294 6.46 -22.64 15.38
N LYS A 295 7.04 -22.11 14.29
CA LYS A 295 8.48 -21.77 14.24
C LYS A 295 8.86 -20.71 15.29
N ALA A 296 8.01 -19.71 15.50
CA ALA A 296 8.21 -18.72 16.57
C ALA A 296 8.13 -19.37 17.97
N SER A 297 7.17 -20.27 18.18
CA SER A 297 6.98 -21.03 19.43
C SER A 297 8.20 -21.89 19.77
N GLU A 298 8.79 -22.55 18.76
CA GLU A 298 10.02 -23.34 18.89
C GLU A 298 11.21 -22.48 19.32
N LEU A 299 11.40 -21.31 18.70
CA LEU A 299 12.48 -20.37 19.06
C LEU A 299 12.30 -19.75 20.44
N ALA A 300 11.05 -19.56 20.88
CA ALA A 300 10.72 -19.09 22.22
C ALA A 300 10.79 -20.20 23.29
N ASN A 301 10.94 -21.48 22.88
CA ASN A 301 10.88 -22.64 23.76
C ASN A 301 9.59 -22.67 24.60
N VAL A 302 8.46 -22.33 23.98
CA VAL A 302 7.11 -22.39 24.56
C VAL A 302 6.21 -23.29 23.72
N SER A 303 5.16 -23.84 24.32
CA SER A 303 4.18 -24.68 23.63
C SER A 303 2.90 -23.88 23.38
N TYR A 304 2.55 -23.60 22.13
CA TYR A 304 1.32 -22.88 21.76
C TYR A 304 0.05 -23.49 22.39
N ALA A 305 -0.08 -24.83 22.36
CA ALA A 305 -1.25 -25.53 22.89
C ALA A 305 -1.39 -25.48 24.42
N GLN A 306 -0.29 -25.25 25.15
CA GLN A 306 -0.26 -25.21 26.62
C GLN A 306 -0.06 -23.79 27.17
N SER A 307 0.10 -22.82 26.28
CA SER A 307 0.39 -21.43 26.61
C SER A 307 -0.88 -20.68 26.99
N ASN A 308 -0.72 -19.64 27.81
CA ASN A 308 -1.80 -18.71 28.12
C ASN A 308 -2.14 -17.80 26.92
N ASP A 309 -3.28 -17.14 26.99
CA ASP A 309 -3.78 -16.26 25.92
C ASP A 309 -2.80 -15.15 25.54
N ARG A 310 -2.05 -14.61 26.51
CA ARG A 310 -1.05 -13.56 26.27
C ARG A 310 0.11 -14.06 25.41
N THR A 311 0.59 -15.27 25.69
CA THR A 311 1.66 -15.91 24.93
C THR A 311 1.18 -16.27 23.53
N ASN A 312 -0.06 -16.80 23.40
CA ASN A 312 -0.67 -17.11 22.11
C ASN A 312 -0.91 -15.85 21.27
N LEU A 313 -1.37 -14.75 21.89
CA LEU A 313 -1.48 -13.43 21.26
C LEU A 313 -0.13 -13.00 20.66
N ASN A 314 0.94 -13.07 21.45
CA ASN A 314 2.28 -12.68 21.00
C ASN A 314 2.79 -13.56 19.85
N LEU A 315 2.58 -14.88 19.92
CA LEU A 315 2.94 -15.80 18.84
C LEU A 315 2.17 -15.53 17.54
N LYS A 316 0.87 -15.20 17.64
CA LYS A 316 0.02 -14.79 16.51
C LYS A 316 0.50 -13.49 15.86
N ILE A 317 0.84 -12.48 16.67
CA ILE A 317 1.41 -11.21 16.19
C ILE A 317 2.69 -11.46 15.39
N ILE A 318 3.61 -12.29 15.90
CA ILE A 318 4.83 -12.64 15.17
C ILE A 318 4.50 -13.35 13.87
N GLY A 319 3.64 -14.39 13.89
CA GLY A 319 3.31 -15.13 12.67
C GLY A 319 2.70 -14.26 11.57
N ASP A 320 1.72 -13.42 11.92
CA ASP A 320 1.03 -12.53 10.98
C ASP A 320 1.97 -11.46 10.41
N HIS A 321 2.69 -10.76 11.28
CA HIS A 321 3.55 -9.68 10.85
C HIS A 321 4.72 -10.19 10.02
N LEU A 322 5.31 -11.34 10.36
CA LEU A 322 6.39 -11.91 9.54
C LEU A 322 5.90 -12.29 8.15
N ARG A 323 4.70 -12.86 8.01
CA ARG A 323 4.09 -13.10 6.70
C ARG A 323 3.95 -11.78 5.94
N ALA A 324 3.37 -10.75 6.56
CA ALA A 324 3.22 -9.44 5.93
C ALA A 324 4.54 -8.79 5.49
N ILE A 325 5.56 -8.84 6.35
CA ILE A 325 6.89 -8.26 6.09
C ILE A 325 7.56 -8.95 4.90
N VAL A 326 7.52 -10.29 4.85
CA VAL A 326 8.11 -11.07 3.74
C VAL A 326 7.49 -10.65 2.40
N TYR A 327 6.16 -10.55 2.33
CA TYR A 327 5.50 -10.12 1.10
C TYR A 327 5.80 -8.65 0.73
N LEU A 328 5.82 -7.74 1.70
CA LEU A 328 6.18 -6.34 1.45
C LEU A 328 7.61 -6.16 0.95
N LEU A 329 8.58 -6.86 1.56
CA LEU A 329 9.97 -6.86 1.09
C LEU A 329 10.09 -7.50 -0.29
N SER A 330 9.33 -8.57 -0.57
CA SER A 330 9.28 -9.19 -1.90
C SER A 330 8.76 -8.22 -2.96
N ASP A 331 7.82 -7.34 -2.64
CA ASP A 331 7.31 -6.30 -3.55
C ASP A 331 8.16 -5.02 -3.55
N GLY A 332 9.36 -5.05 -2.96
CA GLY A 332 10.34 -3.96 -3.01
C GLY A 332 10.10 -2.84 -1.99
N VAL A 333 9.32 -3.08 -0.94
CA VAL A 333 9.10 -2.11 0.14
C VAL A 333 10.12 -2.34 1.26
N PHE A 334 11.10 -1.45 1.38
CA PHE A 334 12.17 -1.56 2.39
C PHE A 334 11.95 -0.66 3.61
N PRO A 335 12.46 -1.05 4.80
CA PRO A 335 12.28 -0.27 6.03
C PRO A 335 12.80 1.17 5.91
N SER A 336 11.93 2.16 6.15
CA SER A 336 12.27 3.60 6.10
C SER A 336 11.51 4.39 7.18
N ASN A 337 11.77 5.69 7.31
CA ASN A 337 11.04 6.55 8.25
C ASN A 337 9.70 7.10 7.69
N ILE A 338 9.36 6.83 6.43
CA ILE A 338 8.22 7.46 5.76
C ILE A 338 7.44 6.47 4.87
N GLY A 339 6.16 6.78 4.64
CA GLY A 339 5.32 6.06 3.70
C GLY A 339 5.28 4.55 3.94
N ARG A 340 5.43 3.77 2.86
CA ARG A 340 5.36 2.29 2.91
C ARG A 340 6.51 1.69 3.72
N GLY A 341 7.69 2.30 3.66
CA GLY A 341 8.85 1.82 4.42
C GLY A 341 8.68 1.99 5.93
N TYR A 342 7.93 3.01 6.36
CA TYR A 342 7.54 3.14 7.77
C TYR A 342 6.66 1.99 8.23
N VAL A 343 5.71 1.54 7.41
CA VAL A 343 4.84 0.38 7.73
C VAL A 343 5.67 -0.88 7.95
N VAL A 344 6.57 -1.22 7.02
CA VAL A 344 7.44 -2.41 7.15
C VAL A 344 8.33 -2.32 8.39
N ARG A 345 8.94 -1.15 8.61
CA ARG A 345 9.77 -0.88 9.79
C ARG A 345 8.99 -1.09 11.09
N ARG A 346 7.77 -0.56 11.19
CA ARG A 346 6.88 -0.72 12.34
C ARG A 346 6.58 -2.19 12.62
N LEU A 347 6.18 -2.95 11.58
CA LEU A 347 5.87 -4.38 11.73
C LEU A 347 7.09 -5.20 12.18
N ILE A 348 8.28 -4.93 11.62
CA ILE A 348 9.53 -5.57 12.05
C ILE A 348 9.76 -5.30 13.53
N ARG A 349 9.75 -4.04 13.95
CA ARG A 349 10.03 -3.64 15.33
C ARG A 349 9.04 -4.25 16.32
N ARG A 350 7.75 -4.28 15.97
CA ARG A 350 6.71 -4.95 16.76
C ARG A 350 7.01 -6.45 16.90
N ALA A 351 7.32 -7.14 15.80
CA ALA A 351 7.69 -8.55 15.84
C ALA A 351 8.96 -8.82 16.68
N VAL A 352 10.00 -7.97 16.57
CA VAL A 352 11.22 -8.07 17.38
C VAL A 352 10.88 -7.94 18.87
N ARG A 353 10.18 -6.88 19.26
CA ARG A 353 9.79 -6.65 20.66
C ARG A 353 8.99 -7.84 21.20
N THR A 354 7.96 -8.27 20.47
CA THR A 354 7.12 -9.40 20.86
C THR A 354 7.93 -10.68 21.04
N GLY A 355 8.90 -10.96 20.16
CA GLY A 355 9.80 -12.10 20.32
C GLY A 355 10.69 -12.00 21.55
N ARG A 356 11.21 -10.80 21.87
CA ARG A 356 12.00 -10.57 23.10
C ARG A 356 11.16 -10.74 24.37
N LEU A 357 9.90 -10.29 24.36
CA LEU A 357 8.96 -10.53 25.46
C LEU A 357 8.68 -12.01 25.69
N LEU A 358 8.67 -12.82 24.63
CA LEU A 358 8.56 -14.28 24.71
C LEU A 358 9.88 -14.96 25.16
N GLY A 359 10.95 -14.21 25.36
CA GLY A 359 12.24 -14.73 25.78
C GLY A 359 13.11 -15.28 24.64
N ILE A 360 12.78 -15.00 23.38
CA ILE A 360 13.63 -15.37 22.23
C ILE A 360 14.97 -14.64 22.36
N LYS A 361 16.06 -15.40 22.34
CA LYS A 361 17.43 -14.87 22.39
C LYS A 361 18.23 -15.38 21.20
N GLY A 362 18.96 -14.46 20.56
CA GLY A 362 19.85 -14.81 19.46
C GLY A 362 19.14 -15.29 18.20
N ASP A 363 19.87 -15.96 17.32
CA ASP A 363 19.36 -16.50 16.05
C ASP A 363 18.70 -17.89 16.16
N GLY A 364 18.59 -18.43 17.37
CA GLY A 364 18.10 -19.81 17.60
C GLY A 364 19.08 -20.90 17.15
N ARG A 365 20.30 -20.56 16.73
CA ARG A 365 21.38 -21.47 16.31
C ARG A 365 22.62 -21.35 17.20
N GLY A 366 22.46 -20.77 18.39
CA GLY A 366 23.51 -20.64 19.41
C GLY A 366 24.23 -19.29 19.43
N ASN A 367 23.97 -18.37 18.49
CA ASN A 367 24.49 -17.02 18.55
C ASN A 367 23.50 -16.09 19.27
N LEU A 368 23.78 -15.75 20.54
CA LEU A 368 22.92 -14.91 21.38
C LEU A 368 22.78 -13.45 20.88
N GLU A 369 23.73 -12.99 20.06
CA GLU A 369 23.70 -11.67 19.42
C GLU A 369 23.07 -11.72 18.01
N GLY A 370 22.62 -12.90 17.59
CA GLY A 370 21.98 -13.11 16.30
C GLY A 370 20.55 -12.56 16.21
N ALA A 371 20.09 -12.43 14.97
CA ALA A 371 18.72 -12.05 14.63
C ALA A 371 17.84 -13.30 14.45
N PHE A 372 16.68 -13.35 15.10
CA PHE A 372 15.77 -14.49 15.01
C PHE A 372 14.76 -14.38 13.87
N LEU A 373 14.41 -13.16 13.44
CA LEU A 373 13.41 -12.94 12.39
C LEU A 373 13.74 -13.68 11.07
N PRO A 374 15.01 -13.73 10.60
CA PRO A 374 15.34 -14.51 9.40
C PRO A 374 14.94 -15.99 9.52
N SER A 375 15.12 -16.61 10.69
CA SER A 375 14.78 -18.03 10.92
C SER A 375 13.26 -18.29 10.86
N ILE A 376 12.45 -17.32 11.26
CA ILE A 376 10.99 -17.39 11.14
C ILE A 376 10.58 -17.09 9.69
N ALA A 377 11.21 -16.12 9.05
CA ALA A 377 10.94 -15.74 7.66
C ALA A 377 11.25 -16.86 6.67
N GLU A 378 12.29 -17.68 6.90
CA GLU A 378 12.55 -18.90 6.12
C GLU A 378 11.29 -19.78 6.00
N LYS A 379 10.52 -19.93 7.09
CA LYS A 379 9.27 -20.69 7.07
C LYS A 379 8.16 -19.99 6.29
N ALA A 380 8.03 -18.67 6.40
CA ALA A 380 7.07 -17.91 5.61
C ALA A 380 7.39 -17.96 4.09
N ILE A 381 8.66 -17.94 3.73
CA ILE A 381 9.15 -18.09 2.35
C ILE A 381 8.91 -19.52 1.84
N GLU A 382 9.10 -20.54 2.66
CA GLU A 382 8.79 -21.93 2.31
C GLU A 382 7.29 -22.15 2.01
N LEU A 383 6.41 -21.44 2.72
CA LEU A 383 4.97 -21.47 2.47
C LEU A 383 4.55 -20.68 1.22
N SER A 384 5.40 -19.78 0.71
CA SER A 384 5.12 -19.09 -0.56
C SER A 384 5.23 -20.09 -1.72
N THR A 385 4.18 -20.19 -2.52
CA THR A 385 4.10 -21.20 -3.58
C THR A 385 4.48 -20.60 -4.93
N HIS A 386 4.35 -21.38 -6.02
CA HIS A 386 4.73 -20.93 -7.36
C HIS A 386 3.98 -19.66 -7.83
N ILE A 387 2.85 -19.32 -7.22
CA ILE A 387 2.10 -18.08 -7.49
C ILE A 387 2.80 -16.83 -6.96
N ASP A 388 3.77 -17.00 -6.05
CA ASP A 388 4.54 -15.95 -5.37
C ASP A 388 6.04 -16.07 -5.68
N SER A 389 6.37 -16.32 -6.95
CA SER A 389 7.75 -16.56 -7.39
C SER A 389 8.73 -15.47 -6.97
N ASP A 390 8.27 -14.22 -6.83
CA ASP A 390 9.06 -13.09 -6.36
C ASP A 390 9.57 -13.24 -4.93
N VAL A 391 8.80 -13.90 -4.04
CA VAL A 391 9.18 -14.15 -2.65
C VAL A 391 10.42 -15.04 -2.61
N LYS A 392 10.38 -16.16 -3.35
CA LYS A 392 11.53 -17.07 -3.42
C LYS A 392 12.71 -16.45 -4.17
N ALA A 393 12.45 -15.73 -5.26
CA ALA A 393 13.50 -15.07 -6.04
C ALA A 393 14.27 -14.00 -5.23
N ARG A 394 13.62 -13.37 -4.23
CA ARG A 394 14.21 -12.32 -3.40
C ARG A 394 14.56 -12.77 -1.99
N GLU A 395 14.53 -14.07 -1.71
CA GLU A 395 14.75 -14.67 -0.39
C GLU A 395 15.99 -14.12 0.32
N GLN A 396 17.16 -14.15 -0.33
CA GLN A 396 18.41 -13.69 0.27
C GLN A 396 18.30 -12.24 0.76
N ARG A 397 17.73 -11.36 -0.08
CA ARG A 397 17.56 -9.94 0.23
C ARG A 397 16.56 -9.74 1.37
N ILE A 398 15.45 -10.49 1.39
CA ILE A 398 14.46 -10.45 2.47
C ILE A 398 15.12 -10.78 3.81
N LEU A 399 15.91 -11.86 3.86
CA LEU A 399 16.60 -12.31 5.07
C LEU A 399 17.67 -11.32 5.55
N GLU A 400 18.44 -10.74 4.62
CA GLU A 400 19.46 -9.72 4.93
C GLU A 400 18.85 -8.43 5.50
N GLU A 401 17.75 -7.97 4.92
CA GLU A 401 17.02 -6.77 5.37
C GLU A 401 16.42 -6.96 6.77
N LEU A 402 15.78 -8.11 7.01
CA LEU A 402 15.26 -8.49 8.32
C LEU A 402 16.36 -8.52 9.37
N LYS A 403 17.48 -9.19 9.06
CA LYS A 403 18.64 -9.27 9.96
C LYS A 403 19.17 -7.88 10.29
N ARG A 404 19.35 -7.02 9.29
CA ARG A 404 19.89 -5.67 9.50
C ARG A 404 18.98 -4.82 10.38
N GLU A 405 17.68 -4.79 10.11
CA GLU A 405 16.74 -3.98 10.87
C GLU A 405 16.57 -4.52 12.30
N GLU A 406 16.52 -5.84 12.49
CA GLU A 406 16.45 -6.45 13.82
C GLU A 406 17.68 -6.09 14.67
N LEU A 407 18.90 -6.33 14.16
CA LEU A 407 20.12 -6.07 14.91
C LEU A 407 20.26 -4.59 15.28
N ARG A 408 19.87 -3.70 14.37
CA ARG A 408 19.85 -2.26 14.63
C ARG A 408 18.84 -1.90 15.73
N PHE A 409 17.65 -2.48 15.68
CA PHE A 409 16.58 -2.15 16.62
C PHE A 409 16.82 -2.71 18.02
N VAL A 410 17.39 -3.93 18.14
CA VAL A 410 17.70 -4.54 19.45
C VAL A 410 18.61 -3.64 20.29
N GLN A 411 19.60 -2.97 19.67
CA GLN A 411 20.49 -2.02 20.35
C GLN A 411 19.75 -0.82 20.96
N THR A 412 18.64 -0.43 20.34
CA THR A 412 17.79 0.69 20.77
C THR A 412 16.75 0.25 21.79
N LEU A 413 16.17 -0.94 21.60
CA LEU A 413 15.09 -1.50 22.42
C LEU A 413 15.46 -1.57 23.90
N GLU A 414 16.62 -2.16 24.23
CA GLU A 414 17.03 -2.38 25.63
C GLU A 414 17.19 -1.09 26.43
N ARG A 415 17.59 0.01 25.78
CA ARG A 415 17.78 1.31 26.41
C ARG A 415 16.45 2.03 26.59
N GLY A 416 15.58 1.96 25.59
CA GLY A 416 14.30 2.67 25.60
C GLY A 416 13.22 2.01 26.47
N GLU A 417 13.16 0.68 26.54
CA GLU A 417 12.13 -0.02 27.35
C GLU A 417 12.26 0.31 28.84
N LYS A 418 13.48 0.32 29.40
CA LYS A 418 13.69 0.66 30.81
C LYS A 418 13.23 2.07 31.15
N LEU A 419 13.47 3.03 30.26
CA LEU A 419 13.06 4.41 30.46
C LEU A 419 11.54 4.56 30.33
N LEU A 420 10.95 3.87 29.34
CA LEU A 420 9.51 3.86 29.14
C LEU A 420 8.79 3.27 30.36
N ASP A 421 9.27 2.15 30.90
CA ASP A 421 8.69 1.53 32.11
C ASP A 421 8.67 2.50 33.30
N GLN A 422 9.76 3.28 33.48
CA GLN A 422 9.82 4.32 34.51
C GLN A 422 8.79 5.42 34.26
N MET A 423 8.72 5.93 33.02
CA MET A 423 7.76 6.98 32.65
C MET A 423 6.31 6.52 32.80
N LEU A 424 6.00 5.27 32.48
CA LEU A 424 4.65 4.68 32.65
C LEU A 424 4.29 4.53 34.13
N ALA A 425 5.22 4.05 34.97
CA ALA A 425 5.03 3.96 36.41
C ALA A 425 4.76 5.34 37.04
N ASP A 426 5.49 6.36 36.60
CA ASP A 426 5.27 7.75 37.02
C ASP A 426 3.91 8.28 36.59
N ALA A 427 3.52 8.06 35.32
CA ALA A 427 2.22 8.49 34.79
C ALA A 427 1.05 7.85 35.55
N LEU A 428 1.13 6.54 35.83
CA LEU A 428 0.12 5.82 36.62
C LEU A 428 0.04 6.34 38.06
N SER A 429 1.17 6.70 38.66
CA SER A 429 1.23 7.21 40.04
C SER A 429 0.61 8.61 40.17
N ARG A 430 0.93 9.54 39.27
CA ARG A 430 0.38 10.91 39.24
C ARG A 430 -1.15 10.95 39.03
N THR A 431 -1.68 9.91 38.39
CA THR A 431 -3.09 9.84 38.03
C THR A 431 -3.97 9.35 39.17
N ARG A 432 -3.44 8.46 40.04
CA ARG A 432 -4.11 8.03 41.27
C ARG A 432 -4.42 9.19 42.22
N GLU A 433 -3.71 10.31 42.09
CA GLU A 433 -3.90 11.53 42.89
C GLU A 433 -4.88 12.54 42.25
N SER A 434 -5.09 12.49 40.92
CA SER A 434 -5.84 13.52 40.17
C SER A 434 -7.14 13.06 39.49
N GLY A 435 -7.40 11.74 39.43
CA GLY A 435 -8.63 11.19 38.82
C GLY A 435 -8.74 11.33 37.30
N SER A 436 -7.66 11.77 36.63
CA SER A 436 -7.59 11.86 35.17
C SER A 436 -7.30 10.50 34.51
N VAL A 437 -7.26 10.40 33.17
CA VAL A 437 -6.78 9.18 32.49
C VAL A 437 -5.25 9.24 32.45
N PRO A 438 -4.52 8.16 32.80
CA PRO A 438 -3.06 8.18 32.77
C PRO A 438 -2.55 8.53 31.38
N ARG A 439 -1.63 9.49 31.30
CA ARG A 439 -1.13 10.00 30.03
C ARG A 439 0.36 10.29 30.09
N LEU A 440 1.10 9.73 29.13
CA LEU A 440 2.48 10.07 28.84
C LEU A 440 2.53 11.38 28.05
N SER A 441 3.40 12.31 28.46
CA SER A 441 3.51 13.60 27.79
C SER A 441 4.12 13.47 26.40
N GLY A 442 3.83 14.44 25.52
CA GLY A 442 4.42 14.50 24.19
C GLY A 442 5.93 14.70 24.22
N GLN A 443 6.43 15.39 25.26
CA GLN A 443 7.85 15.61 25.51
C GLN A 443 8.57 14.31 25.92
N ASP A 444 7.95 13.51 26.79
CA ASP A 444 8.51 12.20 27.18
C ASP A 444 8.56 11.25 25.98
N ALA A 445 7.49 11.21 25.18
CA ALA A 445 7.44 10.43 23.94
C ALA A 445 8.48 10.93 22.91
N PHE A 446 8.67 12.25 22.82
CA PHE A 446 9.68 12.86 21.94
C PHE A 446 11.10 12.58 22.43
N LEU A 447 11.35 12.62 23.74
CA LEU A 447 12.64 12.27 24.35
C LEU A 447 13.02 10.82 24.03
N LEU A 448 12.08 9.89 24.22
CA LEU A 448 12.25 8.48 23.85
C LEU A 448 12.62 8.33 22.38
N TYR A 449 11.91 9.01 21.50
CA TYR A 449 12.14 8.98 20.05
C TYR A 449 13.48 9.60 19.63
N ASP A 450 13.74 10.83 20.05
CA ASP A 450 14.86 11.63 19.56
C ASP A 450 16.19 11.25 20.21
N THR A 451 16.21 11.15 21.54
CA THR A 451 17.45 10.91 22.29
C THR A 451 17.78 9.44 22.39
N PHE A 452 16.77 8.59 22.61
CA PHE A 452 16.97 7.15 22.81
C PHE A 452 16.71 6.32 21.56
N GLY A 453 16.24 6.94 20.46
CA GLY A 453 15.88 6.26 19.21
C GLY A 453 14.65 5.37 19.32
N PHE A 454 13.95 5.40 20.46
CA PHE A 454 12.88 4.47 20.79
C PHE A 454 11.59 4.86 20.04
N PRO A 455 11.05 3.98 19.19
CA PRO A 455 10.05 4.39 18.22
C PRO A 455 8.73 4.79 18.87
N VAL A 456 8.13 5.89 18.42
CA VAL A 456 6.87 6.40 18.97
C VAL A 456 5.72 5.41 18.80
N GLU A 457 5.72 4.62 17.73
CA GLU A 457 4.76 3.54 17.52
C GLU A 457 4.83 2.47 18.63
N ILE A 458 6.04 2.09 19.03
CA ILE A 458 6.24 1.11 20.11
C ILE A 458 5.90 1.75 21.46
N THR A 459 6.30 3.01 21.69
CA THR A 459 5.92 3.78 22.88
C THR A 459 4.41 3.78 23.08
N LYS A 460 3.65 4.08 22.02
CA LYS A 460 2.20 4.09 22.05
C LYS A 460 1.62 2.71 22.37
N GLU A 461 2.09 1.68 21.68
CA GLU A 461 1.63 0.30 21.91
C GLU A 461 1.86 -0.16 23.36
N VAL A 462 3.06 0.06 23.90
CA VAL A 462 3.39 -0.32 25.30
C VAL A 462 2.56 0.50 26.30
N ALA A 463 2.37 1.80 26.05
CA ALA A 463 1.58 2.66 26.92
C ALA A 463 0.12 2.17 27.00
N GLU A 464 -0.48 1.86 25.85
CA GLU A 464 -1.86 1.36 25.77
C GLU A 464 -2.02 -0.01 26.47
N GLU A 465 -1.02 -0.89 26.38
CA GLU A 465 -0.98 -2.16 27.13
C GLU A 465 -1.04 -1.96 28.65
N HIS A 466 -0.54 -0.83 29.15
CA HIS A 466 -0.55 -0.46 30.57
C HIS A 466 -1.71 0.47 30.96
N GLY A 467 -2.65 0.72 30.03
CA GLY A 467 -3.78 1.63 30.25
C GLY A 467 -3.38 3.11 30.30
N VAL A 468 -2.25 3.47 29.69
CA VAL A 468 -1.71 4.83 29.60
C VAL A 468 -1.85 5.33 28.16
N SER A 469 -2.38 6.53 27.97
CA SER A 469 -2.45 7.17 26.65
C SER A 469 -1.17 7.96 26.35
N VAL A 470 -0.84 8.20 25.08
CA VAL A 470 0.29 9.06 24.69
C VAL A 470 -0.23 10.37 24.09
N ASP A 471 0.34 11.50 24.50
CA ASP A 471 0.05 12.79 23.87
C ASP A 471 0.73 12.96 22.51
N MET A 472 0.12 12.40 21.48
CA MET A 472 0.60 12.52 20.10
C MET A 472 0.62 13.96 19.59
N LYS A 473 -0.32 14.81 20.02
CA LYS A 473 -0.32 16.23 19.63
C LYS A 473 0.89 16.95 20.21
N GLY A 474 1.19 16.71 21.48
CA GLY A 474 2.41 17.21 22.11
C GLY A 474 3.68 16.70 21.43
N PHE A 475 3.71 15.41 21.06
CA PHE A 475 4.83 14.81 20.32
C PHE A 475 5.04 15.49 18.96
N ASP A 476 3.96 15.71 18.19
CA ASP A 476 4.01 16.36 16.89
C ASP A 476 4.50 17.81 16.99
N ILE A 477 4.11 18.53 18.06
CA ILE A 477 4.62 19.87 18.36
C ILE A 477 6.13 19.83 18.59
N GLU A 478 6.66 18.86 19.35
CA GLU A 478 8.10 18.75 19.58
C GLU A 478 8.87 18.31 18.33
N MET A 479 8.30 17.41 17.52
CA MET A 479 8.85 17.06 16.19
C MET A 479 8.94 18.29 15.27
N GLU A 480 7.91 19.14 15.28
CA GLU A 480 7.89 20.38 14.51
C GLU A 480 8.87 21.42 15.07
N ASN A 481 8.99 21.52 16.40
CA ASN A 481 10.02 22.34 17.04
C ASN A 481 11.43 21.90 16.63
N GLN A 482 11.71 20.59 16.62
CA GLN A 482 12.98 20.04 16.17
C GLN A 482 13.24 20.32 14.69
N ARG A 483 12.21 20.17 13.84
CA ARG A 483 12.30 20.53 12.42
C ARG A 483 12.60 22.01 12.25
N ARG A 484 11.89 22.88 12.97
CA ARG A 484 12.13 24.33 12.95
C ARG A 484 13.50 24.69 13.47
N GLN A 485 14.02 24.03 14.49
CA GLN A 485 15.38 24.24 15.00
C GLN A 485 16.44 23.75 13.99
N SER A 486 16.23 22.59 13.37
CA SER A 486 17.08 22.05 12.30
C SER A 486 17.05 22.94 11.05
N GLN A 487 15.88 23.48 10.72
CA GLN A 487 15.67 24.45 9.66
C GLN A 487 16.22 25.82 10.03
N ALA A 488 16.16 26.27 11.29
CA ALA A 488 16.78 27.52 11.76
C ALA A 488 18.31 27.42 11.77
N ALA A 489 18.85 26.23 12.07
CA ALA A 489 20.27 25.92 11.87
C ALA A 489 20.66 25.89 10.38
N HIS A 490 19.73 25.58 9.47
CA HIS A 490 19.88 25.71 8.01
C HIS A 490 19.58 27.13 7.46
N ASN A 491 18.72 27.89 8.14
CA ASN A 491 18.15 29.18 7.73
C ASN A 491 18.81 30.38 8.43
N ALA A 492 19.78 30.15 9.32
CA ALA A 492 20.78 31.16 9.68
C ALA A 492 21.59 31.66 8.45
N VAL A 493 21.37 31.08 7.27
CA VAL A 493 21.92 31.55 5.98
C VAL A 493 20.84 32.10 5.01
N LYS A 494 19.53 31.93 5.25
CA LYS A 494 18.50 32.49 4.35
C LYS A 494 17.19 32.78 5.09
N LEU A 495 16.93 34.06 5.32
CA LEU A 495 15.69 34.56 5.91
C LEU A 495 14.83 35.28 4.86
N SER A 496 13.53 34.99 4.94
CA SER A 496 12.36 35.73 4.39
C SER A 496 12.14 35.58 2.88
N VAL A 497 10.93 35.34 2.34
CA VAL A 497 9.54 35.65 2.73
C VAL A 497 8.61 34.61 2.06
N ASP A 498 7.53 34.19 2.73
CA ASP A 498 6.35 33.62 2.07
C ASP A 498 5.10 34.31 2.65
N ASP A 499 4.33 34.95 1.76
CA ASP A 499 2.90 35.30 1.87
C ASP A 499 2.56 36.37 0.81
N SER A 500 2.13 35.92 -0.37
CA SER A 500 1.24 36.69 -1.26
C SER A 500 0.57 35.79 -2.30
N ALA A 501 -0.28 34.87 -1.84
CA ALA A 501 -1.20 34.15 -2.69
C ALA A 501 -2.57 34.83 -2.64
N ASP A 502 -2.82 35.85 -3.46
CA ASP A 502 -4.19 36.40 -3.65
C ASP A 502 -4.38 37.34 -4.87
N LEU A 503 -3.73 37.09 -6.01
CA LEU A 503 -3.85 37.95 -7.21
C LEU A 503 -3.90 37.23 -8.58
N ALA A 504 -4.20 35.93 -8.62
CA ALA A 504 -3.94 35.08 -9.77
C ALA A 504 -5.14 34.84 -10.74
N GLU A 505 -6.06 35.78 -10.93
CA GLU A 505 -7.23 35.55 -11.81
C GLU A 505 -7.20 36.27 -13.18
N LYS A 506 -6.14 37.03 -13.53
CA LYS A 506 -6.14 37.82 -14.79
C LYS A 506 -4.82 37.94 -15.57
N ILE A 507 -3.76 37.20 -15.23
CA ILE A 507 -2.45 37.37 -15.90
C ILE A 507 -2.23 36.24 -16.93
N PRO A 508 -1.96 36.55 -18.21
CA PRO A 508 -1.62 35.54 -19.22
C PRO A 508 -0.28 34.85 -18.93
N ASP A 509 -0.11 33.64 -19.45
CA ASP A 509 1.11 32.85 -19.32
C ASP A 509 2.35 33.58 -19.87
N THR A 510 3.51 33.40 -19.23
CA THR A 510 4.79 33.93 -19.73
C THR A 510 5.39 32.99 -20.77
N GLU A 511 5.72 33.49 -21.96
CA GLU A 511 6.46 32.74 -22.98
C GLU A 511 7.94 32.56 -22.57
N PHE A 512 8.41 31.33 -22.43
CA PHE A 512 9.78 31.04 -22.03
C PHE A 512 10.70 30.84 -23.26
N LEU A 513 11.69 31.73 -23.40
CA LEU A 513 12.65 31.77 -24.52
C LEU A 513 14.04 31.22 -24.17
N GLY A 514 14.25 30.86 -22.89
CA GLY A 514 15.57 30.54 -22.34
C GLY A 514 16.19 29.22 -22.82
N TYR A 515 15.49 28.48 -23.69
CA TYR A 515 16.04 27.33 -24.41
C TYR A 515 16.95 27.76 -25.57
N ASP A 516 16.62 28.86 -26.23
CA ASP A 516 17.26 29.27 -27.48
C ASP A 516 18.17 30.49 -27.28
N THR A 517 17.80 31.41 -26.37
CA THR A 517 18.53 32.66 -26.16
C THR A 517 18.71 33.00 -24.67
N LEU A 518 19.73 33.81 -24.38
CA LEU A 518 19.99 34.39 -23.06
C LEU A 518 19.66 35.89 -22.99
N SER A 519 19.24 36.49 -24.11
CA SER A 519 18.74 37.86 -24.17
C SER A 519 17.44 37.92 -24.98
N ALA A 520 16.46 38.69 -24.51
CA ALA A 520 15.25 38.97 -25.26
C ALA A 520 14.63 40.32 -24.87
N LYS A 521 13.96 40.96 -25.83
CA LYS A 521 13.07 42.10 -25.54
C LYS A 521 11.74 41.61 -25.01
N ALA A 522 11.25 42.18 -23.92
CA ALA A 522 10.00 41.82 -23.27
C ALA A 522 9.24 43.06 -22.81
N ILE A 523 7.95 42.91 -22.52
CA ILE A 523 7.09 43.96 -21.98
C ILE A 523 6.82 43.64 -20.51
N VAL A 524 6.89 44.66 -19.65
CA VAL A 524 6.50 44.57 -18.24
C VAL A 524 4.98 44.54 -18.13
N GLU A 525 4.42 43.38 -17.80
CA GLU A 525 2.97 43.20 -17.63
C GLU A 525 2.50 43.61 -16.24
N SER A 526 3.32 43.36 -15.21
CA SER A 526 2.99 43.72 -13.84
C SER A 526 4.25 43.94 -13.00
N LEU A 527 4.10 44.81 -11.99
CA LEU A 527 5.10 45.08 -10.96
C LEU A 527 4.45 44.88 -9.59
N LEU A 528 5.14 44.17 -8.71
CA LEU A 528 4.72 43.95 -7.34
C LEU A 528 5.80 44.45 -6.39
N VAL A 529 5.39 45.15 -5.32
CA VAL A 529 6.25 45.50 -4.19
C VAL A 529 5.58 44.99 -2.92
N ASN A 530 6.26 44.14 -2.17
CA ASN A 530 5.69 43.45 -1.00
C ASN A 530 4.36 42.74 -1.33
N GLY A 531 4.30 42.05 -2.47
CA GLY A 531 3.10 41.33 -2.94
C GLY A 531 1.96 42.22 -3.46
N LYS A 532 2.11 43.55 -3.49
CA LYS A 532 1.05 44.48 -3.92
C LYS A 532 1.33 45.06 -5.32
N PRO A 533 0.35 45.08 -6.24
CA PRO A 533 0.50 45.67 -7.57
C PRO A 533 0.79 47.17 -7.51
N VAL A 534 1.76 47.61 -8.31
CA VAL A 534 2.13 49.01 -8.48
C VAL A 534 2.33 49.33 -9.96
N ILE A 535 2.11 50.60 -10.33
CA ILE A 535 2.25 51.04 -11.74
C ILE A 535 3.71 51.41 -12.06
N LYS A 536 4.49 51.81 -11.05
CA LYS A 536 5.89 52.21 -11.19
C LYS A 536 6.71 51.95 -9.92
N VAL A 537 8.00 51.65 -10.08
CA VAL A 537 8.96 51.42 -8.99
C VAL A 537 10.26 52.15 -9.26
N SER A 538 10.78 52.85 -8.25
CA SER A 538 11.99 53.67 -8.35
C SER A 538 13.22 52.94 -7.81
N LYS A 539 14.41 53.48 -8.12
CA LYS A 539 15.71 53.07 -7.57
C LYS A 539 15.67 52.79 -6.06
N GLY A 540 16.32 51.69 -5.67
CA GLY A 540 16.54 51.28 -4.28
C GLY A 540 15.46 50.35 -3.72
N SER A 541 14.37 50.12 -4.46
CA SER A 541 13.31 49.21 -4.05
C SER A 541 13.52 47.80 -4.58
N ASP A 542 13.20 46.81 -3.74
CA ASP A 542 12.98 45.44 -4.20
C ASP A 542 11.63 45.34 -4.92
N VAL A 543 11.61 44.54 -5.98
CA VAL A 543 10.48 44.43 -6.91
C VAL A 543 10.37 43.00 -7.42
N GLU A 544 9.13 42.58 -7.64
CA GLU A 544 8.82 41.40 -8.45
C GLU A 544 8.25 41.87 -9.79
N VAL A 545 8.87 41.41 -10.89
CA VAL A 545 8.55 41.83 -12.26
C VAL A 545 7.97 40.65 -13.02
N LEU A 546 6.80 40.85 -13.61
CA LEU A 546 6.18 39.89 -14.52
C LEU A 546 6.35 40.40 -15.96
N LEU A 547 6.86 39.53 -16.81
CA LEU A 547 7.09 39.81 -18.22
C LEU A 547 6.16 38.96 -19.08
N ASN A 548 5.80 39.46 -20.26
CA ASN A 548 5.06 38.67 -21.24
C ASN A 548 5.88 37.49 -21.79
N ARG A 549 7.21 37.64 -21.86
CA ARG A 549 8.16 36.60 -22.26
C ARG A 549 9.52 36.78 -21.59
N THR A 550 10.28 35.71 -21.39
CA THR A 550 11.57 35.79 -20.68
C THR A 550 12.60 34.74 -21.11
N PRO A 551 13.91 35.10 -21.19
CA PRO A 551 14.98 34.13 -21.32
C PRO A 551 15.40 33.51 -19.97
N PHE A 552 14.93 34.03 -18.83
CA PHE A 552 15.31 33.57 -17.50
C PHE A 552 14.61 32.26 -17.12
N TYR A 553 15.39 31.24 -16.76
CA TYR A 553 14.90 30.00 -16.21
C TYR A 553 14.42 30.24 -14.78
N ALA A 554 13.17 29.88 -14.51
CA ALA A 554 12.61 29.90 -13.17
C ALA A 554 12.98 28.63 -12.40
N GLU A 555 13.16 28.74 -11.09
CA GLU A 555 13.47 27.60 -10.22
C GLU A 555 12.50 26.43 -10.46
N SER A 556 13.05 25.29 -10.89
CA SER A 556 12.28 24.12 -11.29
C SER A 556 13.21 22.92 -11.48
N GLY A 557 12.73 21.72 -11.14
CA GLY A 557 13.50 20.48 -11.30
C GLY A 557 14.78 20.42 -10.45
N GLY A 558 14.77 21.06 -9.26
CA GLY A 558 15.93 21.17 -8.39
C GLY A 558 16.95 22.25 -8.78
N GLN A 559 16.85 22.85 -9.98
CA GLN A 559 17.72 23.95 -10.41
C GLN A 559 17.18 25.30 -9.94
N ILE A 560 18.06 26.13 -9.36
CA ILE A 560 17.74 27.49 -8.93
C ILE A 560 17.46 28.43 -10.11
N GLY A 561 16.70 29.50 -9.85
CA GLY A 561 16.38 30.52 -10.84
C GLY A 561 17.62 31.29 -11.33
N ASP A 562 17.57 31.78 -12.56
CA ASP A 562 18.67 32.55 -13.14
C ASP A 562 18.83 33.93 -12.53
N TYR A 563 20.07 34.43 -12.62
CA TYR A 563 20.43 35.81 -12.29
C TYR A 563 20.71 36.58 -13.57
N GLY A 564 20.58 37.91 -13.51
CA GLY A 564 20.82 38.77 -14.66
C GLY A 564 20.25 40.17 -14.46
N PHE A 565 19.93 40.83 -15.57
CA PHE A 565 19.48 42.22 -15.55
C PHE A 565 18.32 42.46 -16.51
N LEU A 566 17.47 43.42 -16.17
CA LEU A 566 16.50 44.03 -17.07
C LEU A 566 16.92 45.48 -17.32
N TYR A 567 17.01 45.86 -18.60
CA TYR A 567 17.39 47.21 -19.03
C TYR A 567 16.23 47.90 -19.72
N VAL A 568 15.87 49.11 -19.27
CA VAL A 568 14.98 50.01 -20.02
C VAL A 568 15.86 50.97 -20.82
N THR A 569 15.65 51.05 -22.14
CA THR A 569 16.33 51.99 -23.02
C THR A 569 15.34 52.96 -23.66
N GLN A 570 15.70 54.25 -23.73
CA GLN A 570 14.99 55.25 -24.53
C GLN A 570 15.96 55.91 -25.52
N GLY A 571 15.57 56.01 -26.79
CA GLY A 571 16.38 56.64 -27.84
C GLY A 571 17.66 55.86 -28.18
N THR A 572 18.68 56.56 -28.72
CA THR A 572 19.89 55.95 -29.31
C THR A 572 20.97 55.59 -28.27
N ASN A 573 20.63 54.77 -27.26
CA ASN A 573 21.53 54.13 -26.26
C ASN A 573 21.66 54.77 -24.86
N GLN A 574 20.67 55.52 -24.36
CA GLN A 574 20.68 55.89 -22.94
C GLN A 574 19.84 54.90 -22.13
N GLN A 575 20.49 54.18 -21.20
CA GLN A 575 19.81 53.33 -20.23
C GLN A 575 19.09 54.21 -19.22
N THR A 576 17.76 54.06 -19.12
CA THR A 576 16.92 54.89 -18.25
C THR A 576 16.51 54.17 -16.97
N ALA A 577 16.56 52.84 -16.93
CA ALA A 577 16.40 52.06 -15.71
C ALA A 577 17.14 50.72 -15.81
N VAL A 578 17.62 50.23 -14.66
CA VAL A 578 18.32 48.94 -14.53
C VAL A 578 17.75 48.18 -13.34
N VAL A 579 17.31 46.94 -13.57
CA VAL A 579 16.87 46.01 -12.52
C VAL A 579 17.84 44.85 -12.47
N GLU A 580 18.40 44.58 -11.30
CA GLU A 580 19.19 43.36 -11.07
C GLU A 580 18.27 42.26 -10.59
N VAL A 581 18.16 41.18 -11.36
CA VAL A 581 17.38 39.98 -11.04
C VAL A 581 18.28 39.00 -10.30
N LYS A 582 17.83 38.59 -9.12
CA LYS A 582 18.56 37.68 -8.21
C LYS A 582 17.81 36.39 -7.91
N ASP A 583 16.59 36.24 -8.41
CA ASP A 583 15.83 35.01 -8.32
C ASP A 583 14.70 35.04 -9.34
N VAL A 584 14.30 33.88 -9.84
CA VAL A 584 13.15 33.74 -10.72
C VAL A 584 12.35 32.52 -10.28
N LYS A 585 11.07 32.72 -9.98
CA LYS A 585 10.16 31.69 -9.47
C LYS A 585 8.98 31.49 -10.42
N LYS A 586 8.38 30.31 -10.38
CA LYS A 586 7.07 30.06 -11.00
C LYS A 586 5.98 30.30 -9.96
N SER A 587 4.93 31.04 -10.35
CA SER A 587 3.68 31.10 -9.61
C SER A 587 2.63 30.18 -10.26
N LEU A 588 1.43 30.06 -9.68
CA LEU A 588 0.31 29.26 -10.22
C LEU A 588 0.16 29.46 -11.75
N GLY A 589 0.24 28.37 -12.52
CA GLY A 589 0.25 28.39 -13.99
C GLY A 589 1.66 28.43 -14.61
N SER A 590 1.82 29.20 -15.70
CA SER A 590 3.09 29.35 -16.45
C SER A 590 3.73 30.74 -16.26
N VAL A 591 3.44 31.42 -15.15
CA VAL A 591 3.88 32.80 -14.90
C VAL A 591 5.26 32.83 -14.24
N PHE A 592 6.19 33.58 -14.83
CA PHE A 592 7.56 33.75 -14.34
C PHE A 592 7.67 35.06 -13.56
N VAL A 593 8.02 34.95 -12.28
CA VAL A 593 8.17 36.07 -11.35
C VAL A 593 9.65 36.35 -11.16
N HIS A 594 10.12 37.49 -11.68
CA HIS A 594 11.53 37.91 -11.58
C HIS A 594 11.70 38.78 -10.34
N LYS A 595 12.42 38.28 -9.32
CA LYS A 595 12.66 39.00 -8.08
C LYS A 595 14.01 39.70 -8.13
N GLY A 596 14.01 40.99 -7.86
CA GLY A 596 15.20 41.81 -8.03
C GLY A 596 15.11 43.16 -7.34
N THR A 597 16.14 43.97 -7.55
CA THR A 597 16.23 45.33 -6.99
C THR A 597 16.42 46.34 -8.12
N ILE A 598 15.69 47.45 -8.11
CA ILE A 598 15.93 48.57 -9.04
C ILE A 598 17.25 49.24 -8.67
N ARG A 599 18.28 49.08 -9.51
CA ARG A 599 19.60 49.69 -9.31
C ARG A 599 19.63 51.14 -9.77
N GLU A 600 18.93 51.44 -10.86
CA GLU A 600 18.89 52.76 -11.47
C GLU A 600 17.51 53.06 -12.08
N GLY A 601 17.11 54.33 -12.09
CA GLY A 601 15.91 54.79 -12.78
C GLY A 601 14.58 54.43 -12.14
N VAL A 602 13.55 54.37 -13.00
CA VAL A 602 12.17 54.00 -12.67
C VAL A 602 11.67 52.97 -13.68
N LEU A 603 11.15 51.85 -13.22
CA LEU A 603 10.48 50.84 -14.04
C LEU A 603 8.97 51.05 -13.97
N GLU A 604 8.27 50.99 -15.10
CA GLU A 604 6.82 51.17 -15.19
C GLU A 604 6.17 50.00 -15.94
N VAL A 605 4.92 49.68 -15.58
CA VAL A 605 4.10 48.71 -16.32
C VAL A 605 3.88 49.19 -17.75
N GLY A 606 3.92 48.26 -18.71
CA GLY A 606 3.80 48.51 -20.15
C GLY A 606 5.10 48.92 -20.85
N ARG A 607 6.22 49.04 -20.13
CA ARG A 607 7.52 49.38 -20.72
C ARG A 607 8.18 48.16 -21.37
N GLU A 608 8.85 48.41 -22.50
CA GLU A 608 9.77 47.44 -23.09
C GLU A 608 11.08 47.41 -22.29
N VAL A 609 11.54 46.20 -21.98
CA VAL A 609 12.82 45.92 -21.34
C VAL A 609 13.63 44.95 -22.20
N GLU A 610 14.95 45.10 -22.17
CA GLU A 610 15.87 44.05 -22.60
C GLU A 610 16.25 43.19 -21.39
N ALA A 611 15.82 41.93 -21.41
CA ALA A 611 16.07 40.96 -20.35
C ALA A 611 17.31 40.13 -20.71
N ILE A 612 18.37 40.18 -19.89
CA ILE A 612 19.66 39.55 -20.13
C ILE A 612 20.05 38.64 -18.96
N VAL A 613 20.17 37.34 -19.20
CA VAL A 613 20.64 36.34 -18.23
C VAL A 613 22.16 36.37 -18.13
N ASP A 614 22.73 36.18 -16.94
CA ASP A 614 24.17 36.00 -16.77
C ASP A 614 24.63 34.68 -17.43
N PRO A 615 25.41 34.75 -18.52
CA PRO A 615 25.78 33.55 -19.27
C PRO A 615 26.74 32.65 -18.51
N LYS A 616 27.56 33.20 -17.60
CA LYS A 616 28.52 32.41 -16.82
C LYS A 616 27.76 31.59 -15.78
N LEU A 617 26.85 32.21 -15.02
CA LEU A 617 26.06 31.52 -14.01
C LEU A 617 25.14 30.46 -14.64
N ARG A 618 24.48 30.79 -15.74
CA ARG A 618 23.67 29.83 -16.50
C ARG A 618 24.51 28.63 -16.95
N GLN A 619 25.72 28.84 -17.43
CA GLN A 619 26.58 27.74 -17.85
C GLN A 619 26.97 26.83 -16.66
N ARG A 620 27.28 27.39 -15.49
CA ARG A 620 27.56 26.57 -14.29
C ARG A 620 26.35 25.73 -13.87
N ALA A 621 25.15 26.31 -13.88
CA ALA A 621 23.92 25.57 -13.62
C ALA A 621 23.72 24.43 -14.63
N LYS A 622 23.93 24.67 -15.94
CA LYS A 622 23.85 23.63 -16.97
C LYS A 622 24.85 22.49 -16.74
N VAL A 623 26.08 22.80 -16.34
CA VAL A 623 27.11 21.81 -16.02
C VAL A 623 26.67 20.95 -14.84
N HIS A 624 26.24 21.57 -13.74
CA HIS A 624 25.76 20.85 -12.55
C HIS A 624 24.51 20.02 -12.82
N HIS A 625 23.54 20.54 -13.58
CA HIS A 625 22.37 19.78 -14.03
C HIS A 625 22.79 18.53 -14.81
N THR A 626 23.72 18.70 -15.75
CA THR A 626 24.24 17.59 -16.56
C THR A 626 24.99 16.56 -15.72
N ALA A 627 25.73 17.01 -14.71
CA ALA A 627 26.43 16.16 -13.75
C ALA A 627 25.46 15.40 -12.84
N THR A 628 24.31 15.97 -12.48
CA THR A 628 23.25 15.26 -11.75
C THR A 628 22.77 14.00 -12.49
N HIS A 629 22.56 14.09 -13.80
CA HIS A 629 22.17 12.93 -14.62
C HIS A 629 23.27 11.87 -14.68
N LEU A 630 24.54 12.28 -14.80
CA LEU A 630 25.68 11.35 -14.77
C LEU A 630 25.78 10.67 -13.39
N LEU A 631 25.64 11.43 -12.31
CA LEU A 631 25.70 10.88 -10.96
C LEU A 631 24.61 9.84 -10.72
N GLN A 632 23.39 10.09 -11.17
CA GLN A 632 22.31 9.10 -11.09
C GLN A 632 22.62 7.82 -11.88
N ALA A 633 23.16 7.95 -13.10
CA ALA A 633 23.54 6.80 -13.92
C ALA A 633 24.69 5.99 -13.28
N ALA A 634 25.69 6.67 -12.72
CA ALA A 634 26.83 6.04 -12.05
C ALA A 634 26.37 5.29 -10.78
N LEU A 635 25.55 5.92 -9.94
CA LEU A 635 24.95 5.29 -8.78
C LEU A 635 24.21 4.01 -9.17
N LYS A 636 23.34 4.07 -10.18
CA LYS A 636 22.62 2.87 -10.64
C LYS A 636 23.54 1.75 -11.14
N LYS A 637 24.67 2.10 -11.75
CA LYS A 637 25.65 1.13 -12.26
C LYS A 637 26.47 0.47 -11.16
N VAL A 638 26.82 1.22 -10.11
CA VAL A 638 27.70 0.75 -9.03
C VAL A 638 26.91 0.07 -7.91
N ILE A 639 25.81 0.66 -7.46
CA ILE A 639 25.04 0.18 -6.30
C ILE A 639 23.66 -0.39 -6.64
N GLY A 640 23.28 -0.41 -7.92
CA GLY A 640 22.13 -1.16 -8.45
C GLY A 640 20.98 -0.30 -8.98
N GLN A 641 20.14 -0.91 -9.82
CA GLN A 641 19.06 -0.21 -10.56
C GLN A 641 17.98 0.43 -9.69
N GLU A 642 17.87 -0.01 -8.44
CA GLU A 642 16.84 0.40 -7.50
C GLU A 642 17.16 1.69 -6.76
N THR A 643 18.33 2.28 -7.01
CA THR A 643 18.67 3.59 -6.49
C THR A 643 17.74 4.65 -7.10
N SER A 644 16.79 5.11 -6.29
CA SER A 644 15.86 6.18 -6.63
C SER A 644 16.33 7.51 -6.06
N GLN A 645 16.22 8.58 -6.85
CA GLN A 645 16.43 9.95 -6.39
C GLN A 645 15.40 10.29 -5.29
N ALA A 646 15.89 10.83 -4.18
CA ALA A 646 15.11 11.34 -3.06
C ALA A 646 15.07 12.88 -3.02
N GLY A 647 16.05 13.55 -3.63
CA GLY A 647 16.14 15.01 -3.67
C GLY A 647 17.27 15.49 -4.59
N SER A 648 17.18 16.72 -5.08
CA SER A 648 18.27 17.34 -5.83
C SER A 648 18.28 18.85 -5.67
N LEU A 649 19.49 19.43 -5.63
CA LEU A 649 19.74 20.86 -5.71
C LEU A 649 20.83 21.10 -6.77
N VAL A 650 20.52 21.92 -7.76
CA VAL A 650 21.46 22.40 -8.77
C VAL A 650 21.61 23.90 -8.56
N ALA A 651 22.66 24.29 -7.84
CA ALA A 651 23.03 25.67 -7.61
C ALA A 651 24.17 26.08 -8.56
N PHE A 652 24.51 27.36 -8.61
CA PHE A 652 25.60 27.80 -9.48
C PHE A 652 26.95 27.26 -9.00
N ASP A 653 27.19 27.14 -7.71
CA ASP A 653 28.48 26.80 -7.08
C ASP A 653 28.60 25.33 -6.66
N ARG A 654 27.47 24.60 -6.59
CA ARG A 654 27.45 23.20 -6.17
C ARG A 654 26.24 22.45 -6.74
N LEU A 655 26.33 21.12 -6.70
CA LEU A 655 25.19 20.22 -6.84
C LEU A 655 25.03 19.35 -5.58
N ARG A 656 23.80 19.01 -5.24
CA ARG A 656 23.45 18.00 -4.23
C ARG A 656 22.52 16.99 -4.87
N PHE A 657 22.76 15.72 -4.59
CA PHE A 657 21.90 14.62 -5.04
C PHE A 657 21.65 13.68 -3.87
N ASP A 658 20.40 13.61 -3.44
CA ASP A 658 19.96 12.76 -2.35
C ASP A 658 19.34 11.51 -2.97
N PHE A 659 19.71 10.32 -2.49
CA PHE A 659 19.22 9.05 -3.02
C PHE A 659 18.96 8.05 -1.89
N ASN A 660 18.03 7.13 -2.13
CA ASN A 660 17.72 6.08 -1.17
C ASN A 660 18.72 4.93 -1.33
N PHE A 661 19.52 4.71 -0.31
CA PHE A 661 20.37 3.53 -0.21
C PHE A 661 20.46 3.07 1.24
N HIS A 662 20.57 1.76 1.43
CA HIS A 662 20.36 1.12 2.72
C HIS A 662 21.56 1.26 3.69
N ARG A 663 22.69 1.76 3.19
CA ARG A 663 23.93 2.00 3.92
C ARG A 663 24.68 3.20 3.32
N PRO A 664 25.68 3.76 4.02
CA PRO A 664 26.64 4.66 3.40
C PRO A 664 27.40 3.98 2.24
N LEU A 665 27.84 4.79 1.26
CA LEU A 665 28.75 4.32 0.21
C LEU A 665 30.11 3.98 0.82
N LEU A 666 30.73 2.92 0.30
CA LEU A 666 32.11 2.58 0.63
C LEU A 666 33.07 3.52 -0.13
N ASP A 667 34.27 3.72 0.39
CA ASP A 667 35.29 4.54 -0.26
C ASP A 667 35.60 4.04 -1.68
N THR A 668 35.66 2.72 -1.88
CA THR A 668 35.85 2.10 -3.21
C THR A 668 34.69 2.32 -4.17
N GLU A 669 33.46 2.41 -3.66
CA GLU A 669 32.28 2.71 -4.49
C GLU A 669 32.26 4.18 -4.88
N LEU A 670 32.66 5.08 -3.97
CA LEU A 670 32.82 6.51 -4.26
C LEU A 670 33.86 6.74 -5.35
N GLU A 671 35.03 6.10 -5.24
CA GLU A 671 36.09 6.16 -6.26
C GLU A 671 35.60 5.65 -7.63
N GLU A 672 34.85 4.55 -7.66
CA GLU A 672 34.31 4.00 -8.90
C GLU A 672 33.24 4.91 -9.52
N ILE A 673 32.36 5.51 -8.71
CA ILE A 673 31.36 6.49 -9.17
C ILE A 673 32.07 7.69 -9.78
N GLU A 674 33.07 8.26 -9.09
CA GLU A 674 33.85 9.39 -9.58
C GLU A 674 34.58 9.05 -10.88
N ARG A 675 35.18 7.86 -10.96
CA ARG A 675 35.86 7.36 -12.17
C ARG A 675 34.91 7.23 -13.36
N LEU A 676 33.71 6.69 -13.15
CA LEU A 676 32.70 6.55 -14.21
C LEU A 676 32.24 7.91 -14.72
N ILE A 677 31.92 8.84 -13.82
CA ILE A 677 31.46 10.18 -14.20
C ILE A 677 32.54 10.92 -14.97
N ASN A 678 33.78 10.94 -14.47
CA ASN A 678 34.90 11.59 -15.15
C ASN A 678 35.23 10.92 -16.48
N GLY A 679 35.10 9.59 -16.58
CA GLY A 679 35.20 8.84 -17.83
C GLY A 679 34.18 9.33 -18.86
N TRP A 680 32.89 9.37 -18.49
CA TRP A 680 31.82 9.85 -19.37
C TRP A 680 31.96 11.31 -19.77
N ILE A 681 32.51 12.15 -18.89
CA ILE A 681 32.85 13.54 -19.23
C ILE A 681 33.98 13.56 -20.27
N GLY A 682 35.00 12.72 -20.10
CA GLY A 682 36.13 12.58 -21.03
C GLY A 682 35.73 12.04 -22.40
N ASP A 683 34.75 11.14 -22.46
CA ASP A 683 34.21 10.57 -23.70
C ASP A 683 33.48 11.63 -24.56
N ALA A 684 33.01 12.72 -23.94
CA ALA A 684 32.35 13.85 -24.60
C ALA A 684 31.17 13.47 -25.49
N ASN A 685 30.40 12.45 -25.09
CA ASN A 685 29.22 11.99 -25.83
C ASN A 685 28.20 13.12 -26.06
N LEU A 686 27.67 13.17 -27.29
CA LEU A 686 26.71 14.21 -27.66
C LEU A 686 25.39 14.07 -26.90
N LEU A 687 24.97 15.14 -26.23
CA LEU A 687 23.63 15.22 -25.64
C LEU A 687 22.59 15.43 -26.75
N GLN A 688 21.74 14.43 -26.97
CA GLN A 688 20.58 14.59 -27.85
C GLN A 688 19.35 14.93 -27.01
N THR A 689 18.62 15.98 -27.41
CA THR A 689 17.33 16.31 -26.80
C THR A 689 16.22 16.13 -27.81
N LYS A 690 15.15 15.43 -27.42
CA LYS A 690 13.98 15.19 -28.27
C LYS A 690 12.71 15.44 -27.47
N VAL A 691 11.80 16.22 -28.05
CA VAL A 691 10.44 16.38 -27.52
C VAL A 691 9.58 15.26 -28.09
N MET A 692 8.90 14.51 -27.23
CA MET A 692 8.00 13.44 -27.63
C MET A 692 6.87 13.26 -26.63
N ALA A 693 5.85 12.47 -26.98
CA ALA A 693 4.77 12.14 -26.06
C ALA A 693 5.30 11.38 -24.84
N LEU A 694 4.69 11.58 -23.67
CA LEU A 694 5.10 10.91 -22.42
C LEU A 694 5.16 9.37 -22.55
N ASP A 695 4.24 8.77 -23.30
CA ASP A 695 4.21 7.32 -23.51
C ASP A 695 5.35 6.83 -24.41
N ASP A 696 5.72 7.61 -25.44
CA ASP A 696 6.89 7.32 -26.27
C ASP A 696 8.18 7.43 -25.47
N ALA A 697 8.24 8.40 -24.55
CA ALA A 697 9.37 8.58 -23.65
C ALA A 697 9.60 7.37 -22.74
N LYS A 698 8.53 6.88 -22.12
CA LYS A 698 8.58 5.67 -21.28
C LYS A 698 9.00 4.45 -22.10
N ARG A 699 8.46 4.26 -23.30
CA ARG A 699 8.84 3.15 -24.21
C ARG A 699 10.31 3.21 -24.64
N ALA A 700 10.87 4.40 -24.78
CA ALA A 700 12.28 4.60 -25.12
C ALA A 700 13.23 4.37 -23.91
N GLY A 701 12.71 3.93 -22.76
CA GLY A 701 13.50 3.67 -21.55
C GLY A 701 13.86 4.93 -20.77
N ALA A 702 13.17 6.06 -21.00
CA ALA A 702 13.41 7.27 -20.23
C ALA A 702 12.99 7.07 -18.78
N ILE A 703 13.92 7.35 -17.86
CA ILE A 703 13.68 7.31 -16.42
C ILE A 703 13.14 8.69 -16.03
N ALA A 704 11.89 8.71 -15.54
CA ALA A 704 11.28 9.93 -15.02
C ALA A 704 11.99 10.40 -13.75
N MET A 705 12.18 11.71 -13.61
CA MET A 705 12.70 12.32 -12.39
C MET A 705 11.58 12.48 -11.35
N PHE A 706 11.94 12.37 -10.08
CA PHE A 706 11.00 12.41 -8.96
C PHE A 706 10.24 13.74 -8.88
N GLY A 707 8.92 13.68 -8.66
CA GLY A 707 8.09 14.82 -8.26
C GLY A 707 7.63 15.78 -9.37
N GLU A 708 8.03 15.56 -10.62
CA GLU A 708 7.63 16.42 -11.73
C GLU A 708 6.29 15.99 -12.35
N LYS A 709 5.33 16.92 -12.42
CA LYS A 709 4.15 16.75 -13.28
C LYS A 709 4.58 17.00 -14.73
N TYR A 710 4.72 15.92 -15.48
CA TYR A 710 4.99 15.97 -16.92
C TYR A 710 3.70 16.28 -17.69
N GLY A 711 3.77 17.23 -18.63
CA GLY A 711 2.69 17.47 -19.60
C GLY A 711 2.60 16.34 -20.64
N GLU A 712 1.65 16.44 -21.57
CA GLU A 712 1.45 15.45 -22.64
C GLU A 712 2.70 15.26 -23.53
N GLN A 713 3.53 16.32 -23.66
CA GLN A 713 4.84 16.26 -24.28
C GLN A 713 5.95 16.44 -23.25
N VAL A 714 6.96 15.58 -23.33
CA VAL A 714 8.16 15.61 -22.49
C VAL A 714 9.41 15.75 -23.33
N LYS A 715 10.35 16.55 -22.85
CA LYS A 715 11.68 16.67 -23.44
C LYS A 715 12.60 15.65 -22.78
N ILE A 716 13.02 14.66 -23.55
CA ILE A 716 14.01 13.67 -23.10
C ILE A 716 15.39 14.17 -23.48
N SER A 717 16.34 13.97 -22.58
CA SER A 717 17.76 14.12 -22.86
C SER A 717 18.42 12.75 -22.81
N SER A 718 18.97 12.28 -23.92
CA SER A 718 19.71 11.02 -24.01
C SER A 718 21.19 11.30 -24.30
N LYS A 719 22.07 10.63 -23.57
CA LYS A 719 23.49 10.53 -23.90
C LYS A 719 23.71 9.12 -24.44
N MET A 720 24.06 9.00 -25.72
CA MET A 720 24.51 7.73 -26.30
C MET A 720 25.88 7.36 -25.76
#